data_AF-A0A074WRZ5-F1
#
_entry.id   AF-A0A074WRZ5-F1
#
_cell.length_a   1.000
_cell.length_b   1.000
_cell.length_c   1.000
_cell.angle_alpha   90.00
_cell.angle_beta   90.00
_cell.angle_gamma   90.00
#
_symmetry.space_group_name_H-M   'P 1'
#
loop_
_entity.id
_entity.type
_entity.pdbx_description
1 polymer ?
#
loop_
_entity_poly.entity_id
_entity_poly.type
_entity_poly.pdbx_seq_one_letter_code
_entity_poly.pdbx_strand_id
1 'polypeptide(L)'
;MADPRAIVALVILLFIFFSPPPGQEPLVLARSRLEHIVASERHDLTVLNQTHLGDFDPAQHRWLNISGFRENDTFAWQALPLIKERARHQFAHVLGHENLARLDGEHADQTPLPLYRNLTGTMYGEWVRSPIQTSVVPPKLNMSEYAAIGPFGPIPIDSFSKNVTAKSGLLEVWFEEADTQATLLLRGDKGVAREVKAQVTVRDGDVGDSWHSRLFGVHFLDTGNIMLATTTDKFAGIFGLPHMALSSHNYRSAQELLNRTLAMSIEQQEDGLLQNFRPWGPAAEGTSESALAPICDLVVYLQQHLVPVPGVKPGPDQESLLSFIENEIRFPTGASIPPTQQMVFSMVAFSPDCGFVIESKGPPDFAPQEANHLRGLKMEVEYERARSHLLLFAAVVGGQLFFFLRQMRDASTPSTRSRISFYTISMLSLGDGFTTMVFCLISLFVQALWVPLIATAFLAFMSVSFFGMRFLMDIWAVQAPERERRERQERQRQQQQRPTAIPTAPTLPIITPAGADTLPQPVTTGRPIDTGATPIFIPSDQDMQAEEDAPNAAATGVEAGQRASGFGSLYTRFYFLLLATLFLSLNATSWPPGLRRGYFTILAFCYLSFWVPQIHRNCMRNCRHALRWDFVAGQSLLRLVPFAYFYGYEQNILFAVVDLIDLGVLAAWIWIQVLLLLSQEIIGPRWFVSWTWVPPAYDYHPILRDDEEANNLPIGATTSMPSAEQEKEAKDKGKRVFDCAICMHEIEVPVLHGDSAAEGLSTGSLVLERRKYMVTPCRHIFHSSCLEGWMKFRLVCPIDREELPPL
;
A
#
# COMPACT_ATOMS: atom_id res chain seq x y z
N MET A 1 -21.46 29.50 12.96
CA MET A 1 -21.49 28.25 13.73
C MET A 1 -20.42 27.36 13.15
N ALA A 2 -19.36 27.08 13.91
CA ALA A 2 -18.26 26.23 13.44
C ALA A 2 -18.78 24.82 13.18
N ASP A 3 -18.39 24.25 12.04
CA ASP A 3 -18.85 22.94 11.57
C ASP A 3 -18.48 21.88 12.62
N PRO A 4 -19.45 21.15 13.22
CA PRO A 4 -19.19 20.22 14.33
C PRO A 4 -18.17 19.13 13.98
N ARG A 5 -18.01 18.84 12.69
CA ARG A 5 -17.01 17.90 12.16
C ARG A 5 -15.58 18.41 12.31
N ALA A 6 -15.35 19.72 12.16
CA ALA A 6 -14.04 20.34 12.35
C ALA A 6 -13.63 20.35 13.84
N ILE A 7 -14.61 20.51 14.74
CA ILE A 7 -14.37 20.45 16.19
C ILE A 7 -14.01 19.02 16.61
N VAL A 8 -14.72 18.00 16.10
CA VAL A 8 -14.38 16.60 16.37
C VAL A 8 -12.99 16.24 15.82
N ALA A 9 -12.66 16.69 14.60
CA ALA A 9 -11.33 16.48 14.03
C ALA A 9 -10.23 17.18 14.85
N LEU A 10 -10.48 18.40 15.34
CA LEU A 10 -9.58 19.13 16.22
C LEU A 10 -9.42 18.43 17.58
N VAL A 11 -10.49 17.90 18.16
CA VAL A 11 -10.45 17.15 19.42
C VAL A 11 -9.69 15.83 19.25
N ILE A 12 -9.85 15.14 18.13
CA ILE A 12 -9.07 13.93 17.82
C ILE A 12 -7.60 14.28 17.60
N LEU A 13 -7.29 15.36 16.88
CA LEU A 13 -5.92 15.85 16.70
C LEU A 13 -5.28 16.26 18.02
N LEU A 14 -6.01 17.01 18.86
CA LEU A 14 -5.56 17.38 20.19
C LEU A 14 -5.39 16.15 21.08
N PHE A 15 -6.28 15.16 21.01
CA PHE A 15 -6.13 13.92 21.75
C PHE A 15 -4.90 13.13 21.29
N ILE A 16 -4.59 13.08 20.00
CA ILE A 16 -3.40 12.41 19.46
C ILE A 16 -2.10 13.16 19.83
N PHE A 17 -2.12 14.50 19.81
CA PHE A 17 -0.94 15.32 20.11
C PHE A 17 -0.69 15.52 21.61
N PHE A 18 -1.75 15.51 22.42
CA PHE A 18 -1.69 15.73 23.87
C PHE A 18 -1.98 14.47 24.69
N SER A 19 -2.27 13.32 24.07
CA SER A 19 -2.16 12.04 24.77
C SER A 19 -0.70 11.89 25.18
N PRO A 20 -0.39 11.83 26.49
CA PRO A 20 0.95 11.49 26.90
C PRO A 20 1.31 10.15 26.27
N PRO A 21 2.52 9.98 25.72
CA PRO A 21 2.96 8.68 25.24
C PRO A 21 2.75 7.66 26.37
N PRO A 22 2.16 6.48 26.08
CA PRO A 22 1.95 5.48 27.11
C PRO A 22 3.30 5.16 27.79
N GLY A 23 3.37 5.30 29.11
CA GLY A 23 4.54 4.89 29.90
C GLY A 23 5.47 6.00 30.41
N GLN A 24 5.13 7.29 30.35
CA GLN A 24 5.87 8.29 31.13
C GLN A 24 5.50 8.20 32.63
N GLU A 25 6.16 7.28 33.34
CA GLU A 25 6.18 7.24 34.79
C GLU A 25 6.83 8.53 35.35
N PRO A 26 6.40 9.02 36.53
CA PRO A 26 7.07 10.14 37.18
C PRO A 26 8.55 9.81 37.43
N LEU A 27 9.44 10.76 37.09
CA LEU A 27 10.91 10.61 37.07
C LEU A 27 11.50 9.96 38.34
N VAL A 28 10.90 10.25 39.51
CA VAL A 28 11.34 9.70 40.81
C VAL A 28 11.09 8.20 40.89
N LEU A 29 9.92 7.73 40.42
CA LEU A 29 9.57 6.31 40.41
C LEU A 29 10.46 5.55 39.42
N ALA A 30 10.66 6.13 38.23
CA ALA A 30 11.52 5.58 37.20
C ALA A 30 12.97 5.41 37.69
N ARG A 31 13.52 6.39 38.43
CA ARG A 31 14.86 6.30 39.00
C ARG A 31 14.98 5.21 40.07
N SER A 32 14.04 5.13 41.01
CA SER A 32 14.07 4.09 42.05
C SER A 32 13.97 2.68 41.46
N ARG A 33 13.18 2.52 40.39
CA ARG A 33 13.03 1.27 39.66
C ARG A 33 14.31 0.92 38.90
N LEU A 34 14.95 1.90 38.26
CA LEU A 34 16.24 1.71 37.61
C LEU A 34 17.32 1.26 38.60
N GLU A 35 17.42 1.93 39.76
CA GLU A 35 18.37 1.56 40.81
C GLU A 35 18.17 0.11 41.28
N HIS A 36 16.92 -0.35 41.41
CA HIS A 36 16.61 -1.74 41.75
C HIS A 36 16.98 -2.73 40.63
N ILE A 37 16.69 -2.40 39.36
CA ILE A 37 17.03 -3.25 38.20
C ILE A 37 18.55 -3.41 38.11
N VAL A 38 19.28 -2.30 38.14
CA VAL A 38 20.75 -2.28 38.06
C VAL A 38 21.38 -3.04 39.23
N ALA A 39 20.84 -2.90 40.45
CA ALA A 39 21.31 -3.66 41.60
C ALA A 39 21.16 -5.18 41.42
N SER A 40 20.03 -5.62 40.85
CA SER A 40 19.81 -7.04 40.49
C SER A 40 20.79 -7.50 39.41
N GLU A 41 20.95 -6.73 38.34
CA GLU A 41 21.85 -7.06 37.23
C GLU A 41 23.33 -7.13 37.68
N ARG A 42 23.75 -6.26 38.61
CA ARG A 42 25.08 -6.32 39.24
C ARG A 42 25.27 -7.56 40.10
N HIS A 43 24.25 -7.96 40.85
CA HIS A 43 24.29 -9.20 41.63
C HIS A 43 24.43 -10.40 40.69
N ASP A 44 23.63 -10.47 39.64
CA ASP A 44 23.67 -11.56 38.66
C ASP A 44 25.02 -11.61 37.91
N LEU A 45 25.60 -10.46 37.56
CA LEU A 45 26.95 -10.35 37.00
C LEU A 45 28.02 -10.85 37.98
N THR A 46 27.87 -10.57 39.28
CA THR A 46 28.80 -11.06 40.31
C THR A 46 28.76 -12.58 40.40
N VAL A 47 27.57 -13.19 40.32
CA VAL A 47 27.42 -14.66 40.30
C VAL A 47 28.03 -15.25 39.02
N LEU A 48 27.81 -14.62 37.86
CA LEU A 48 28.42 -15.04 36.60
C LEU A 48 29.95 -15.07 36.71
N ASN A 49 30.57 -14.08 37.35
CA ASN A 49 32.02 -14.02 37.50
C ASN A 49 32.59 -15.06 38.48
N GLN A 50 31.84 -15.40 39.54
CA GLN A 50 32.30 -16.32 40.59
C GLN A 50 32.08 -17.80 40.29
N THR A 51 31.20 -18.12 39.35
CA THR A 51 30.78 -19.52 39.11
C THR A 51 31.68 -20.24 38.11
N HIS A 52 31.73 -21.57 38.24
CA HIS A 52 32.47 -22.47 37.37
C HIS A 52 31.54 -23.52 36.73
N LEU A 53 31.99 -24.11 35.63
CA LEU A 53 31.24 -25.17 34.96
C LEU A 53 30.98 -26.34 35.92
N GLY A 54 29.70 -26.69 36.11
CA GLY A 54 29.27 -27.76 37.01
C GLY A 54 28.75 -27.28 38.37
N ASP A 55 28.76 -25.97 38.63
CA ASP A 55 28.08 -25.36 39.78
C ASP A 55 26.56 -25.33 39.60
N PHE A 56 26.09 -25.41 38.35
CA PHE A 56 24.68 -25.63 38.03
C PHE A 56 24.48 -27.05 37.50
N ASP A 57 23.91 -27.90 38.35
CA ASP A 57 23.50 -29.27 37.99
C ASP A 57 22.25 -29.65 38.82
N PRO A 58 21.05 -29.41 38.26
CA PRO A 58 19.78 -29.77 38.88
C PRO A 58 19.64 -31.25 39.21
N ALA A 59 20.29 -32.15 38.46
CA ALA A 59 20.25 -33.59 38.75
C ALA A 59 21.05 -33.94 40.01
N GLN A 60 22.04 -33.12 40.36
CA GLN A 60 22.86 -33.26 41.57
C GLN A 60 22.47 -32.26 42.68
N HIS A 61 21.29 -31.63 42.58
CA HIS A 61 20.83 -30.57 43.51
C HIS A 61 21.80 -29.39 43.65
N ARG A 62 22.49 -29.00 42.56
CA ARG A 62 23.35 -27.82 42.52
C ARG A 62 22.65 -26.70 41.76
N TRP A 63 22.48 -25.56 42.42
CA TRP A 63 21.66 -24.44 41.96
C TRP A 63 22.45 -23.13 42.07
N LEU A 64 22.04 -22.12 41.29
CA LEU A 64 22.66 -20.80 41.30
C LEU A 64 21.76 -19.78 41.99
N ASN A 65 22.35 -18.78 42.65
CA ASN A 65 21.59 -17.74 43.32
C ASN A 65 21.19 -16.58 42.37
N ILE A 66 20.57 -16.92 41.24
CA ILE A 66 20.05 -15.99 40.21
C ILE A 66 18.65 -16.43 39.77
N SER A 67 17.82 -15.53 39.26
CA SER A 67 16.42 -15.84 38.93
C SER A 67 16.31 -16.92 37.83
N GLY A 68 15.43 -17.89 38.04
CA GLY A 68 15.20 -19.01 37.14
C GLY A 68 16.17 -20.18 37.30
N PHE A 69 17.24 -20.02 38.11
CA PHE A 69 18.23 -21.07 38.38
C PHE A 69 18.27 -21.50 39.86
N ARG A 70 17.27 -21.10 40.66
CA ARG A 70 17.12 -21.53 42.06
C ARG A 70 16.24 -22.78 42.13
N GLU A 71 16.41 -23.55 43.19
CA GLU A 71 15.60 -24.75 43.44
C GLU A 71 14.09 -24.43 43.54
N ASN A 72 13.75 -23.29 44.13
CA ASN A 72 12.36 -22.85 44.33
C ASN A 72 11.66 -22.38 43.05
N ASP A 73 12.40 -22.11 41.96
CA ASP A 73 11.80 -21.58 40.73
C ASP A 73 11.04 -22.69 39.94
N THR A 74 11.27 -23.97 40.25
CA THR A 74 10.56 -25.15 39.69
C THR A 74 10.59 -25.31 38.16
N PHE A 75 11.56 -24.70 37.47
CA PHE A 75 11.74 -24.83 36.02
C PHE A 75 12.14 -26.25 35.59
N ALA A 76 11.85 -26.61 34.35
CA ALA A 76 12.07 -27.94 33.77
C ALA A 76 13.54 -28.25 33.42
N TRP A 77 14.49 -27.84 34.27
CA TRP A 77 15.92 -28.01 34.00
C TRP A 77 16.41 -29.47 33.94
N GLN A 78 15.59 -30.43 34.39
CA GLN A 78 15.86 -31.86 34.20
C GLN A 78 15.98 -32.24 32.72
N ALA A 79 15.40 -31.46 31.80
CA ALA A 79 15.52 -31.66 30.37
C ALA A 79 16.85 -31.16 29.77
N LEU A 80 17.60 -30.31 30.48
CA LEU A 80 18.79 -29.64 29.95
C LEU A 80 19.86 -30.63 29.41
N PRO A 81 20.19 -31.75 30.09
CA PRO A 81 21.15 -32.71 29.55
C PRO A 81 20.71 -33.30 28.21
N LEU A 82 19.42 -33.66 28.06
CA LEU A 82 18.86 -34.20 26.82
C LEU A 82 18.90 -33.18 25.68
N ILE A 83 18.64 -31.91 25.99
CA ILE A 83 18.68 -30.81 25.01
C ILE A 83 20.12 -30.57 24.55
N LYS A 84 21.09 -30.55 25.49
CA LYS A 84 22.51 -30.43 25.15
C LYS A 84 22.98 -31.60 24.28
N GLU A 85 22.54 -32.82 24.57
CA GLU A 85 22.83 -34.00 23.75
C GLU A 85 22.25 -33.86 22.33
N ARG A 86 21.00 -33.41 22.20
CA ARG A 86 20.38 -33.15 20.89
C ARG A 86 21.12 -32.07 20.09
N ALA A 87 21.53 -30.98 20.75
CA ALA A 87 22.31 -29.92 20.13
C ALA A 87 23.69 -30.43 19.67
N ARG A 88 24.37 -31.26 20.48
CA ARG A 88 25.62 -31.93 20.07
C ARG A 88 25.43 -32.91 18.93
N HIS A 89 24.31 -33.62 18.88
CA HIS A 89 23.98 -34.51 17.77
C HIS A 89 23.78 -33.71 16.47
N GLN A 90 23.06 -32.58 16.50
CA GLN A 90 22.93 -31.70 15.34
C GLN A 90 24.30 -31.14 14.90
N PHE A 91 25.14 -30.71 15.86
CA PHE A 91 26.51 -30.30 15.59
C PHE A 91 27.31 -31.39 14.85
N ALA A 92 27.30 -32.62 15.38
CA ALA A 92 28.02 -33.76 14.82
C ALA A 92 27.53 -34.14 13.41
N HIS A 93 26.23 -33.95 13.15
CA HIS A 93 25.66 -34.18 11.83
C HIS A 93 26.13 -33.14 10.81
N VAL A 94 26.14 -31.86 11.19
CA VAL A 94 26.44 -30.73 10.30
C VAL A 94 27.93 -30.63 10.00
N LEU A 95 28.78 -30.75 11.02
CA LEU A 95 30.23 -30.57 10.89
C LEU A 95 30.99 -31.90 10.81
N GLY A 96 30.34 -33.03 11.07
CA GLY A 96 30.99 -34.34 11.16
C GLY A 96 31.50 -34.65 12.56
N HIS A 97 31.55 -35.95 12.89
CA HIS A 97 31.92 -36.42 14.23
C HIS A 97 33.38 -36.11 14.58
N GLU A 98 34.26 -35.98 13.59
CA GLU A 98 35.67 -35.60 13.79
C GLU A 98 35.82 -34.19 14.38
N ASN A 99 34.87 -33.29 14.07
CA ASN A 99 34.88 -31.92 14.55
C ASN A 99 34.26 -31.75 15.94
N LEU A 100 33.74 -32.81 16.57
CA LEU A 100 33.21 -32.74 17.94
C LEU A 100 34.29 -32.30 18.95
N ALA A 101 35.55 -32.69 18.75
CA ALA A 101 36.65 -32.28 19.60
C ALA A 101 36.87 -30.74 19.60
N ARG A 102 36.47 -30.05 18.53
CA ARG A 102 36.55 -28.59 18.44
C ARG A 102 35.62 -27.88 19.41
N LEU A 103 34.50 -28.52 19.78
CA LEU A 103 33.64 -28.00 20.85
C LEU A 103 34.42 -27.87 22.15
N ASP A 104 35.25 -28.86 22.47
CA ASP A 104 36.00 -28.90 23.73
C ASP A 104 37.31 -28.07 23.66
N GLY A 105 37.54 -27.36 22.54
CA GLY A 105 38.73 -26.54 22.31
C GLY A 105 39.97 -27.35 21.94
N GLU A 106 39.83 -28.67 21.76
CA GLU A 106 40.90 -29.53 21.27
C GLU A 106 41.04 -29.32 19.76
N HIS A 107 42.27 -29.09 19.30
CA HIS A 107 42.60 -28.90 17.87
C HIS A 107 42.14 -27.57 17.23
N ALA A 108 42.09 -26.47 17.99
CA ALA A 108 41.88 -25.10 17.46
C ALA A 108 42.95 -24.62 16.43
N ASP A 109 44.03 -25.39 16.25
CA ASP A 109 45.07 -25.17 15.24
C ASP A 109 44.86 -25.92 13.91
N GLN A 110 43.76 -26.67 13.76
CA GLN A 110 43.41 -27.31 12.50
C GLN A 110 42.84 -26.34 11.46
N THR A 111 42.67 -26.84 10.23
CA THR A 111 42.11 -26.07 9.12
C THR A 111 40.77 -25.42 9.51
N PRO A 112 40.64 -24.12 9.31
CA PRO A 112 39.45 -23.37 9.71
C PRO A 112 38.25 -23.78 8.86
N LEU A 113 37.04 -23.66 9.45
CA LEU A 113 35.80 -24.06 8.79
C LEU A 113 35.28 -22.92 7.90
N PRO A 114 34.77 -23.23 6.69
CA PRO A 114 34.13 -22.23 5.84
C PRO A 114 32.75 -21.83 6.42
N LEU A 115 32.77 -20.94 7.40
CA LEU A 115 31.63 -20.38 8.12
C LEU A 115 31.63 -18.86 7.99
N TYR A 116 30.45 -18.24 8.01
CA TYR A 116 30.38 -16.77 8.06
C TYR A 116 30.79 -16.27 9.44
N ARG A 117 31.69 -15.29 9.49
CA ARG A 117 32.17 -14.73 10.76
C ARG A 117 31.29 -13.60 11.28
N ASN A 118 30.42 -13.04 10.44
CA ASN A 118 29.42 -12.06 10.83
C ASN A 118 28.04 -12.49 10.33
N LEU A 119 27.10 -12.61 11.28
CA LEU A 119 25.72 -13.02 11.03
C LEU A 119 24.80 -11.79 11.05
N THR A 120 24.49 -11.28 9.86
CA THR A 120 23.51 -10.21 9.64
C THR A 120 22.47 -10.67 8.63
N GLY A 121 21.19 -10.58 8.98
CA GLY A 121 20.09 -10.90 8.06
C GLY A 121 18.97 -11.72 8.68
N THR A 122 18.00 -12.09 7.84
CA THR A 122 16.80 -12.82 8.26
C THR A 122 16.84 -14.23 7.69
N MET A 123 16.47 -15.21 8.51
CA MET A 123 16.34 -16.61 8.12
C MET A 123 14.91 -17.08 8.28
N TYR A 124 14.48 -17.92 7.34
CA TYR A 124 13.15 -18.49 7.30
C TYR A 124 13.24 -20.01 7.26
N GLY A 125 12.29 -20.67 7.91
CA GLY A 125 12.12 -22.12 7.81
C GLY A 125 10.89 -22.61 8.54
N GLU A 126 10.74 -23.93 8.61
CA GLU A 126 9.69 -24.59 9.39
C GLU A 126 10.25 -25.10 10.71
N TRP A 127 9.44 -25.06 11.76
CA TRP A 127 9.73 -25.71 13.03
C TRP A 127 8.80 -26.89 13.25
N VAL A 128 9.29 -27.89 13.98
CA VAL A 128 8.54 -29.06 14.45
C VAL A 128 8.81 -29.28 15.93
N ARG A 129 7.85 -29.87 16.64
CA ARG A 129 8.12 -30.34 18.02
C ARG A 129 9.19 -31.42 18.01
N SER A 130 10.18 -31.27 18.88
CA SER A 130 11.28 -32.23 18.96
C SER A 130 10.78 -33.58 19.51
N PRO A 131 11.32 -34.72 19.05
CA PRO A 131 11.00 -36.05 19.59
C PRO A 131 11.23 -36.16 21.10
N ILE A 132 12.13 -35.34 21.66
CA ILE A 132 12.49 -35.34 23.09
C ILE A 132 11.37 -34.76 23.96
N GLN A 133 10.38 -34.06 23.37
CA GLN A 133 9.26 -33.48 24.09
C GLN A 133 8.54 -34.47 25.02
N THR A 134 8.48 -35.75 24.67
CA THR A 134 7.85 -36.80 25.51
C THR A 134 8.56 -37.00 26.85
N SER A 135 9.86 -36.68 26.90
CA SER A 135 10.71 -36.78 28.09
C SER A 135 10.74 -35.49 28.91
N VAL A 136 10.14 -34.40 28.39
CA VAL A 136 10.09 -33.10 29.07
C VAL A 136 8.73 -32.94 29.74
N VAL A 137 8.73 -32.90 31.06
CA VAL A 137 7.53 -32.64 31.86
C VAL A 137 7.35 -31.12 32.00
N PRO A 138 6.20 -30.55 31.59
CA PRO A 138 5.91 -29.14 31.82
C PRO A 138 5.94 -28.81 33.32
N PRO A 139 6.63 -27.74 33.74
CA PRO A 139 6.73 -27.40 35.15
C PRO A 139 5.39 -26.85 35.68
N LYS A 140 5.16 -27.02 36.97
CA LYS A 140 3.95 -26.52 37.65
C LYS A 140 4.27 -25.23 38.39
N LEU A 141 4.19 -24.12 37.67
CA LEU A 141 4.48 -22.79 38.22
C LEU A 141 3.26 -22.20 38.92
N ASN A 142 3.49 -21.47 40.02
CA ASN A 142 2.46 -20.74 40.73
C ASN A 142 2.10 -19.46 39.97
N MET A 143 1.07 -19.51 39.12
CA MET A 143 0.68 -18.39 38.24
C MET A 143 0.35 -17.11 39.01
N SER A 144 -0.10 -17.21 40.26
CA SER A 144 -0.42 -16.05 41.11
C SER A 144 0.82 -15.22 41.49
N GLU A 145 2.01 -15.81 41.50
CA GLU A 145 3.27 -15.09 41.79
C GLU A 145 3.73 -14.22 40.62
N TYR A 146 3.38 -14.62 39.40
CA TYR A 146 3.72 -13.90 38.17
C TYR A 146 2.59 -13.00 37.68
N ALA A 147 1.50 -12.92 38.43
CA ALA A 147 0.35 -12.08 38.12
C ALA A 147 0.71 -10.59 38.25
N ALA A 148 0.48 -9.83 37.17
CA ALA A 148 0.60 -8.38 37.24
C ALA A 148 -0.41 -7.83 38.27
N ILE A 149 0.04 -6.91 39.12
CA ILE A 149 -0.81 -6.24 40.09
C ILE A 149 -1.52 -5.09 39.36
N GLY A 150 -2.80 -5.31 39.06
CA GLY A 150 -3.67 -4.27 38.54
C GLY A 150 -4.13 -3.31 39.65
N PRO A 151 -4.80 -2.20 39.28
CA PRO A 151 -5.33 -1.22 40.23
C PRO A 151 -6.36 -1.80 41.22
N PHE A 152 -6.90 -2.98 40.94
CA PHE A 152 -7.89 -3.68 41.76
C PHE A 152 -7.37 -5.00 42.37
N GLY A 153 -6.06 -5.27 42.32
CA GLY A 153 -5.43 -6.50 42.82
C GLY A 153 -4.75 -7.32 41.71
N PRO A 154 -4.22 -8.52 42.05
CA PRO A 154 -3.57 -9.40 41.08
C PRO A 154 -4.57 -9.85 40.01
N ILE A 155 -4.18 -9.69 38.75
CA ILE A 155 -4.99 -10.11 37.61
C ILE A 155 -4.89 -11.64 37.49
N PRO A 156 -6.00 -12.39 37.47
CA PRO A 156 -5.94 -13.84 37.31
C PRO A 156 -5.41 -14.19 35.92
N ILE A 157 -4.45 -15.12 35.87
CA ILE A 157 -3.79 -15.55 34.63
C ILE A 157 -3.88 -17.07 34.54
N ASP A 158 -4.43 -17.56 33.43
CA ASP A 158 -4.63 -19.00 33.20
C ASP A 158 -3.44 -19.65 32.47
N SER A 159 -2.63 -18.87 31.74
CA SER A 159 -1.44 -19.36 31.02
C SER A 159 -0.44 -18.26 30.72
N PHE A 160 0.84 -18.62 30.60
CA PHE A 160 1.86 -17.73 30.06
C PHE A 160 1.59 -17.44 28.58
N SER A 161 1.85 -16.20 28.17
CA SER A 161 1.84 -15.79 26.77
C SER A 161 3.06 -16.38 26.03
N LYS A 162 2.99 -16.47 24.70
CA LYS A 162 4.03 -17.09 23.84
C LYS A 162 4.24 -18.60 24.07
N ASN A 163 3.22 -19.30 24.59
CA ASN A 163 3.25 -20.76 24.66
C ASN A 163 2.93 -21.37 23.29
N VAL A 164 3.68 -22.40 22.89
CA VAL A 164 3.51 -23.10 21.62
C VAL A 164 2.73 -24.38 21.85
N THR A 165 1.55 -24.50 21.24
CA THR A 165 0.71 -25.72 21.35
C THR A 165 0.68 -26.54 20.07
N ALA A 166 0.90 -25.91 18.92
CA ALA A 166 0.92 -26.57 17.62
C ALA A 166 2.03 -27.64 17.51
N LYS A 167 1.89 -28.54 16.53
CA LYS A 167 2.89 -29.58 16.23
C LYS A 167 4.02 -29.08 15.32
N SER A 168 3.68 -28.15 14.44
CA SER A 168 4.58 -27.54 13.47
C SER A 168 4.12 -26.13 13.13
N GLY A 169 5.01 -25.34 12.55
CA GLY A 169 4.70 -24.00 12.09
C GLY A 169 5.86 -23.35 11.36
N LEU A 170 5.74 -22.03 11.16
CA LEU A 170 6.77 -21.23 10.50
C LEU A 170 7.65 -20.55 11.55
N LEU A 171 8.95 -20.50 11.26
CA LEU A 171 9.97 -19.91 12.10
C LEU A 171 10.74 -18.87 11.29
N GLU A 172 10.90 -17.69 11.89
CA GLU A 172 11.71 -16.61 11.35
C GLU A 172 12.71 -16.19 12.43
N VAL A 173 13.98 -16.04 12.05
CA VAL A 173 15.06 -15.63 12.95
C VAL A 173 15.84 -14.51 12.30
N TRP A 174 15.80 -13.33 12.92
CA TRP A 174 16.56 -12.16 12.49
C TRP A 174 17.79 -11.99 13.39
N PHE A 175 18.98 -11.91 12.79
CA PHE A 175 20.24 -11.73 13.53
C PHE A 175 20.76 -10.30 13.42
N GLU A 176 21.29 -9.83 14.55
CA GLU A 176 22.01 -8.58 14.68
C GLU A 176 23.30 -8.82 15.47
N GLU A 177 24.45 -8.70 14.78
CA GLU A 177 25.76 -8.73 15.39
C GLU A 177 26.41 -7.34 15.37
N ALA A 178 26.75 -6.83 16.54
CA ALA A 178 27.54 -5.62 16.67
C ALA A 178 29.02 -5.95 16.40
N ASP A 179 29.62 -5.29 15.41
CA ASP A 179 31.02 -5.49 15.05
C ASP A 179 31.91 -4.42 15.67
N THR A 180 31.98 -4.44 17.01
CA THR A 180 32.88 -3.58 17.77
C THR A 180 33.95 -4.42 18.45
N GLN A 181 35.12 -3.85 18.70
CA GLN A 181 36.17 -4.52 19.49
C GLN A 181 35.72 -4.84 20.93
N ALA A 182 34.67 -4.18 21.41
CA ALA A 182 34.05 -4.41 22.70
C ALA A 182 33.24 -5.71 22.75
N THR A 183 32.57 -6.06 21.64
CA THR A 183 31.66 -7.21 21.51
C THR A 183 32.32 -8.45 20.94
N LEU A 184 33.62 -8.38 20.58
CA LEU A 184 34.43 -9.48 20.06
C LEU A 184 35.46 -9.93 21.09
N LEU A 185 35.49 -11.24 21.37
CA LEU A 185 36.54 -11.88 22.13
C LEU A 185 37.67 -12.32 21.19
N LEU A 186 38.83 -11.70 21.35
CA LEU A 186 40.05 -12.03 20.61
C LEU A 186 41.00 -12.82 21.51
N ARG A 187 41.59 -13.89 20.96
CA ARG A 187 42.70 -14.62 21.58
C ARG A 187 43.89 -14.55 20.63
N GLY A 188 44.82 -13.63 20.90
CA GLY A 188 45.82 -13.23 19.91
C GLY A 188 45.15 -12.50 18.74
N ASP A 189 45.46 -12.90 17.51
CA ASP A 189 44.87 -12.33 16.29
C ASP A 189 43.59 -13.06 15.82
N LYS A 190 43.16 -14.12 16.52
CA LYS A 190 41.97 -14.93 16.17
C LYS A 190 40.76 -14.51 17.00
N GLY A 191 39.62 -14.29 16.35
CA GLY A 191 38.34 -14.08 17.03
C GLY A 191 37.72 -15.41 17.45
N VAL A 192 37.41 -15.55 18.74
CA VAL A 192 36.90 -16.80 19.33
C VAL A 192 35.38 -16.78 19.48
N ALA A 193 34.83 -15.67 19.96
CA ALA A 193 33.41 -15.52 20.24
C ALA A 193 32.96 -14.07 20.07
N ARG A 194 31.70 -13.85 19.72
CA ARG A 194 31.08 -12.52 19.58
C ARG A 194 29.70 -12.48 20.22
N GLU A 195 29.33 -11.31 20.74
CA GLU A 195 27.95 -11.05 21.18
C GLU A 195 27.00 -11.01 19.98
N VAL A 196 25.88 -11.72 20.10
CA VAL A 196 24.85 -11.78 19.06
C VAL A 196 23.48 -11.57 19.68
N LYS A 197 22.65 -10.83 18.95
CA LYS A 197 21.25 -10.60 19.25
C LYS A 197 20.43 -11.27 18.17
N ALA A 198 19.33 -11.90 18.57
CA ALA A 198 18.41 -12.49 17.62
C ALA A 198 16.97 -12.19 17.99
N GLN A 199 16.15 -11.87 17.00
CA GLN A 199 14.70 -11.83 17.15
C GLN A 199 14.11 -13.08 16.52
N VAL A 200 13.47 -13.92 17.35
CA VAL A 200 12.82 -15.15 16.91
C VAL A 200 11.32 -14.90 16.86
N THR A 201 10.72 -15.13 15.69
CA THR A 201 9.28 -15.07 15.45
C THR A 201 8.78 -16.47 15.18
N VAL A 202 7.89 -16.95 16.04
CA VAL A 202 7.25 -18.26 15.91
C VAL A 202 5.82 -18.04 15.48
N ARG A 203 5.40 -18.72 14.41
CA ARG A 203 4.02 -18.73 13.93
C ARG A 203 3.47 -20.15 13.99
N ASP A 204 2.34 -20.30 14.65
CA ASP A 204 1.66 -21.59 14.79
C ASP A 204 0.91 -21.95 13.49
N GLY A 205 1.03 -23.21 13.06
CA GLY A 205 0.42 -23.69 11.81
C GLY A 205 -1.12 -23.73 11.83
N ASP A 206 -1.73 -23.97 13.00
CA ASP A 206 -3.17 -24.25 13.09
C ASP A 206 -4.03 -23.02 13.40
N VAL A 207 -3.53 -22.09 14.23
CA VAL A 207 -4.30 -20.95 14.77
C VAL A 207 -3.91 -19.62 14.11
N GLY A 208 -2.79 -19.59 13.39
CA GLY A 208 -2.28 -18.37 12.75
C GLY A 208 -1.80 -17.30 13.75
N ASP A 209 -1.70 -17.65 15.03
CA ASP A 209 -1.11 -16.79 16.05
C ASP A 209 0.40 -16.74 15.85
N SER A 210 0.98 -15.55 16.04
CA SER A 210 2.40 -15.33 15.87
C SER A 210 2.91 -14.41 16.96
N TRP A 211 3.98 -14.82 17.62
CA TRP A 211 4.66 -14.01 18.60
C TRP A 211 6.13 -13.91 18.24
N HIS A 212 6.76 -12.85 18.73
CA HIS A 212 8.19 -12.62 18.57
C HIS A 212 8.85 -12.41 19.93
N SER A 213 10.10 -12.78 20.06
CA SER A 213 10.91 -12.55 21.26
C SER A 213 12.34 -12.21 20.88
N ARG A 214 12.92 -11.22 21.55
CA ARG A 214 14.35 -10.93 21.46
C ARG A 214 15.13 -11.83 22.41
N LEU A 215 16.23 -12.38 21.91
CA LEU A 215 17.17 -13.20 22.65
C LEU A 215 18.57 -12.64 22.48
N PHE A 216 19.39 -12.84 23.50
CA PHE A 216 20.75 -12.35 23.58
C PHE A 216 21.68 -13.53 23.87
N GLY A 217 22.91 -13.48 23.37
CA GLY A 217 23.88 -14.49 23.69
C GLY A 217 25.17 -14.40 22.91
N VAL A 218 25.75 -15.56 22.61
CA VAL A 218 27.13 -15.68 22.14
C VAL A 218 27.19 -16.55 20.89
N HIS A 219 27.85 -16.04 19.85
CA HIS A 219 28.22 -16.76 18.65
C HIS A 219 29.70 -17.17 18.75
N PHE A 220 29.98 -18.47 18.71
CA PHE A 220 31.32 -19.04 18.73
C PHE A 220 31.86 -19.15 17.30
N LEU A 221 32.82 -18.30 16.95
CA LEU A 221 33.33 -18.13 15.58
C LEU A 221 34.12 -19.36 15.09
N ASP A 222 34.75 -20.09 16.00
CA ASP A 222 35.55 -21.28 15.67
C ASP A 222 34.69 -22.46 15.19
N THR A 223 33.43 -22.50 15.64
CA THR A 223 32.52 -23.65 15.46
C THR A 223 31.22 -23.29 14.74
N GLY A 224 30.86 -22.01 14.64
CA GLY A 224 29.59 -21.56 14.06
C GLY A 224 28.38 -21.84 14.96
N ASN A 225 28.62 -22.15 16.24
CA ASN A 225 27.57 -22.43 17.20
C ASN A 225 27.08 -21.13 17.81
N ILE A 226 25.78 -21.02 18.02
CA ILE A 226 25.19 -19.88 18.69
C ILE A 226 24.36 -20.38 19.87
N MET A 227 24.52 -19.70 20.99
CA MET A 227 23.69 -19.88 22.17
C MET A 227 22.99 -18.57 22.48
N LEU A 228 21.67 -18.63 22.65
CA LEU A 228 20.82 -17.48 22.93
C LEU A 228 19.88 -17.80 24.10
N ALA A 229 19.57 -16.80 24.89
CA ALA A 229 18.53 -16.88 25.91
C ALA A 229 17.70 -15.59 25.98
N THR A 230 16.45 -15.71 26.40
CA THR A 230 15.65 -14.56 26.85
C THR A 230 16.07 -14.16 28.27
N THR A 231 15.91 -12.88 28.60
CA THR A 231 16.12 -12.39 29.97
C THR A 231 14.85 -11.67 30.44
N THR A 232 14.25 -12.17 31.50
CA THR A 232 13.03 -11.63 32.11
C THR A 232 13.20 -11.52 33.63
N ASP A 233 12.24 -10.91 34.32
CA ASP A 233 12.29 -10.80 35.79
C ASP A 233 12.31 -12.17 36.48
N LYS A 234 11.75 -13.20 35.83
CA LYS A 234 11.73 -14.58 36.35
C LYS A 234 12.92 -15.42 35.88
N PHE A 235 13.65 -14.98 34.87
CA PHE A 235 14.73 -15.75 34.25
C PHE A 235 15.91 -14.87 33.85
N ALA A 236 17.01 -14.98 34.60
CA ALA A 236 18.29 -14.34 34.31
C ALA A 236 19.07 -15.08 33.21
N GLY A 237 18.44 -15.27 32.04
CA GLY A 237 18.94 -16.16 31.00
C GLY A 237 20.33 -15.80 30.47
N ILE A 238 20.60 -14.51 30.17
CA ILE A 238 21.92 -14.08 29.67
C ILE A 238 23.04 -14.27 30.71
N PHE A 239 22.75 -14.05 32.00
CA PHE A 239 23.71 -14.21 33.09
C PHE A 239 23.98 -15.68 33.40
N GLY A 240 22.98 -16.55 33.26
CA GLY A 240 23.12 -18.00 33.39
C GLY A 240 23.58 -18.73 32.12
N LEU A 241 23.69 -18.03 30.98
CA LEU A 241 23.95 -18.62 29.66
C LEU A 241 25.20 -19.52 29.60
N PRO A 242 26.34 -19.19 30.23
CA PRO A 242 27.52 -20.04 30.19
C PRO A 242 27.28 -21.44 30.77
N HIS A 243 26.47 -21.58 31.82
CA HIS A 243 26.13 -22.89 32.41
C HIS A 243 25.32 -23.78 31.46
N MET A 244 24.69 -23.17 30.47
CA MET A 244 23.97 -23.86 29.39
C MET A 244 24.90 -24.23 28.22
N ALA A 245 26.21 -24.00 28.33
CA ALA A 245 27.17 -24.32 27.28
C ALA A 245 27.25 -25.83 26.97
N LEU A 246 27.55 -26.11 25.71
CA LEU A 246 27.77 -27.48 25.22
C LEU A 246 29.10 -28.06 25.71
N SER A 247 30.12 -27.23 25.95
CA SER A 247 31.47 -27.68 26.33
C SER A 247 32.13 -26.77 27.36
N SER A 248 33.25 -27.24 27.92
CA SER A 248 34.08 -26.45 28.84
C SER A 248 34.75 -25.25 28.16
N HIS A 249 35.14 -25.39 26.90
CA HIS A 249 35.66 -24.29 26.11
C HIS A 249 34.58 -23.22 25.86
N ASN A 250 33.38 -23.62 25.44
CA ASN A 250 32.27 -22.69 25.20
C ASN A 250 31.84 -21.99 26.48
N TYR A 251 31.85 -22.68 27.63
CA TYR A 251 31.61 -22.08 28.94
C TYR A 251 32.58 -20.91 29.21
N ARG A 252 33.89 -21.17 29.10
CA ARG A 252 34.92 -20.16 29.42
C ARG A 252 34.84 -18.97 28.46
N SER A 253 34.72 -19.23 27.17
CA SER A 253 34.64 -18.17 26.15
C SER A 253 33.37 -17.32 26.31
N ALA A 254 32.22 -17.94 26.64
CA ALA A 254 31.00 -17.20 26.92
C ALA A 254 31.10 -16.38 28.22
N GLN A 255 31.64 -16.96 29.30
CA GLN A 255 31.82 -16.27 30.58
C GLN A 255 32.73 -15.04 30.43
N GLU A 256 33.87 -15.19 29.75
CA GLU A 256 34.83 -14.10 29.54
C GLU A 256 34.23 -12.95 28.72
N LEU A 257 33.55 -13.28 27.62
CA LEU A 257 32.89 -12.30 26.75
C LEU A 257 31.75 -11.58 27.48
N LEU A 258 30.83 -12.33 28.10
CA LEU A 258 29.66 -11.77 28.78
C LEU A 258 30.03 -10.96 30.02
N ASN A 259 31.05 -11.36 30.78
CA ASN A 259 31.53 -10.57 31.91
C ASN A 259 31.95 -9.16 31.45
N ARG A 260 32.63 -9.07 30.29
CA ARG A 260 33.02 -7.79 29.70
C ARG A 260 31.83 -7.01 29.13
N THR A 261 31.01 -7.62 28.26
CA THR A 261 29.92 -6.91 27.56
C THR A 261 28.79 -6.50 28.48
N LEU A 262 28.42 -7.36 29.44
CA LEU A 262 27.39 -7.04 30.44
C LEU A 262 27.87 -5.94 31.39
N ALA A 263 29.12 -5.99 31.88
CA ALA A 263 29.67 -4.92 32.72
C ALA A 263 29.62 -3.56 32.02
N MET A 264 30.06 -3.48 30.76
CA MET A 264 30.00 -2.24 29.98
C MET A 264 28.56 -1.75 29.78
N SER A 265 27.61 -2.65 29.53
CA SER A 265 26.20 -2.29 29.35
C SER A 265 25.57 -1.76 30.64
N ILE A 266 25.87 -2.38 31.78
CA ILE A 266 25.40 -1.95 33.11
C ILE A 266 25.97 -0.56 33.45
N GLU A 267 27.25 -0.31 33.17
CA GLU A 267 27.86 1.02 33.34
C GLU A 267 27.13 2.08 32.49
N GLN A 268 26.80 1.76 31.24
CA GLN A 268 26.01 2.65 30.37
C GLN A 268 24.57 2.88 30.89
N GLN A 269 23.96 1.91 31.57
CA GLN A 269 22.65 2.08 32.23
C GLN A 269 22.76 3.06 33.40
N GLU A 270 23.82 2.96 34.22
CA GLU A 270 24.08 3.85 35.36
C GLU A 270 24.37 5.28 34.94
N ASP A 271 25.14 5.45 33.86
CA ASP A 271 25.47 6.75 33.28
C ASP A 271 24.28 7.42 32.57
N GLY A 272 23.15 6.70 32.43
CA GLY A 272 21.95 7.19 31.77
C GLY A 272 22.10 7.35 30.25
N LEU A 273 23.09 6.66 29.65
CA LEU A 273 23.33 6.67 28.20
C LEU A 273 22.31 5.80 27.45
N LEU A 274 21.70 4.83 28.14
CA LEU A 274 20.70 3.94 27.58
C LEU A 274 19.28 4.48 27.81
N GLN A 275 18.49 4.54 26.73
CA GLN A 275 17.08 4.97 26.80
C GLN A 275 16.16 3.91 27.41
N ASN A 276 16.55 2.64 27.34
CA ASN A 276 15.78 1.51 27.83
C ASN A 276 16.34 1.00 29.16
N PHE A 277 15.50 0.98 30.20
CA PHE A 277 15.89 0.50 31.54
C PHE A 277 16.19 -1.01 31.58
N ARG A 278 15.74 -1.78 30.57
CA ARG A 278 15.99 -3.24 30.45
C ARG A 278 16.57 -3.57 29.07
N PRO A 279 17.90 -3.50 28.89
CA PRO A 279 18.53 -3.69 27.59
C PRO A 279 18.35 -5.11 27.05
N TRP A 280 18.24 -6.12 27.92
CA TRP A 280 18.08 -7.54 27.53
C TRP A 280 16.64 -8.05 27.55
N GLY A 281 15.65 -7.15 27.65
CA GLY A 281 14.24 -7.54 27.68
C GLY A 281 13.76 -8.17 26.35
N PRO A 282 12.77 -9.09 26.40
CA PRO A 282 12.30 -9.81 25.22
C PRO A 282 11.45 -8.96 24.26
N ALA A 283 10.90 -7.83 24.72
CA ALA A 283 10.11 -6.89 23.93
C ALA A 283 11.01 -5.99 23.07
N ALA A 284 10.58 -5.60 21.87
CA ALA A 284 11.33 -4.71 20.97
C ALA A 284 11.40 -3.27 21.51
N GLU A 285 12.41 -2.51 21.08
CA GLU A 285 12.50 -1.08 21.42
C GLU A 285 11.27 -0.33 20.90
N GLY A 286 10.59 0.41 21.78
CA GLY A 286 9.40 1.21 21.43
C GLY A 286 8.04 0.50 21.55
N THR A 287 8.00 -0.81 21.81
CA THR A 287 6.74 -1.49 22.17
C THR A 287 6.55 -1.42 23.68
N SER A 288 5.56 -0.63 24.14
CA SER A 288 5.14 -0.64 25.53
C SER A 288 4.37 -1.93 25.80
N GLU A 289 5.06 -3.04 26.10
CA GLU A 289 4.40 -4.23 26.59
C GLU A 289 3.91 -3.97 28.02
N SER A 290 2.74 -3.35 28.14
CA SER A 290 1.80 -3.69 29.22
C SER A 290 1.26 -5.09 28.93
N ALA A 291 2.14 -6.09 28.85
CA ALA A 291 1.71 -7.48 28.82
C ALA A 291 1.12 -7.77 30.20
N LEU A 292 -0.21 -7.85 30.27
CA LEU A 292 -0.94 -8.23 31.49
C LEU A 292 -0.58 -9.67 31.93
N ALA A 293 0.05 -10.46 31.04
CA ALA A 293 0.47 -11.82 31.29
C ALA A 293 1.98 -12.04 31.09
N PRO A 294 2.65 -12.83 31.96
CA PRO A 294 4.05 -13.21 31.81
C PRO A 294 4.28 -14.05 30.54
N ILE A 295 5.51 -14.03 30.04
CA ILE A 295 5.91 -14.59 28.73
C ILE A 295 6.71 -15.87 28.93
N CYS A 296 6.54 -16.90 28.08
CA CYS A 296 7.40 -18.08 28.06
C CYS A 296 8.85 -17.71 27.70
N ASP A 297 9.82 -18.13 28.52
CA ASP A 297 11.25 -17.93 28.29
C ASP A 297 11.83 -18.99 27.35
N LEU A 298 12.93 -18.66 26.67
CA LEU A 298 13.54 -19.52 25.64
C LEU A 298 15.06 -19.57 25.79
N VAL A 299 15.59 -20.78 25.59
CA VAL A 299 17.00 -21.08 25.39
C VAL A 299 17.15 -21.70 24.01
N VAL A 300 17.95 -21.10 23.14
CA VAL A 300 18.08 -21.50 21.74
C VAL A 300 19.52 -21.82 21.41
N TYR A 301 19.72 -23.00 20.83
CA TYR A 301 20.97 -23.45 20.24
C TYR A 301 20.81 -23.45 18.72
N LEU A 302 21.71 -22.76 18.02
CA LEU A 302 21.77 -22.76 16.56
C LEU A 302 23.14 -23.27 16.11
N GLN A 303 23.13 -24.08 15.06
CA GLN A 303 24.34 -24.57 14.41
C GLN A 303 24.42 -24.05 12.98
N GLN A 304 25.47 -23.29 12.66
CA GLN A 304 25.73 -22.91 11.28
C GLN A 304 26.23 -24.10 10.46
N HIS A 305 25.69 -24.26 9.26
CA HIS A 305 26.17 -25.23 8.29
C HIS A 305 27.36 -24.70 7.51
N LEU A 306 28.22 -25.61 7.05
CA LEU A 306 29.34 -25.29 6.18
C LEU A 306 28.85 -24.61 4.90
N VAL A 307 29.47 -23.49 4.53
CA VAL A 307 29.08 -22.68 3.37
C VAL A 307 29.82 -23.18 2.13
N PRO A 308 29.15 -23.85 1.17
CA PRO A 308 29.83 -24.39 0.00
C PRO A 308 30.18 -23.28 -1.00
N VAL A 309 31.46 -23.02 -1.26
CA VAL A 309 31.85 -22.02 -2.28
C VAL A 309 31.98 -22.70 -3.65
N PRO A 310 31.25 -22.26 -4.69
CA PRO A 310 31.33 -22.87 -6.01
C PRO A 310 32.75 -22.84 -6.59
N GLY A 311 33.22 -23.98 -7.09
CA GLY A 311 34.52 -24.09 -7.77
C GLY A 311 35.74 -24.28 -6.85
N VAL A 312 35.56 -24.32 -5.52
CA VAL A 312 36.63 -24.54 -4.55
C VAL A 312 36.34 -25.81 -3.73
N LYS A 313 37.38 -26.62 -3.50
CA LYS A 313 37.26 -27.81 -2.63
C LYS A 313 37.26 -27.40 -1.16
N PRO A 314 36.59 -28.16 -0.28
CA PRO A 314 36.66 -27.97 1.17
C PRO A 314 38.11 -27.87 1.66
N GLY A 315 38.47 -26.75 2.29
CA GLY A 315 39.84 -26.50 2.76
C GLY A 315 40.08 -25.06 3.23
N PRO A 316 41.33 -24.73 3.61
CA PRO A 316 41.70 -23.39 4.10
C PRO A 316 41.52 -22.29 3.04
N ASP A 317 41.76 -22.63 1.77
CA ASP A 317 41.56 -21.70 0.65
C ASP A 317 40.10 -21.24 0.55
N GLN A 318 39.16 -22.14 0.84
CA GLN A 318 37.73 -21.84 0.83
C GLN A 318 37.34 -20.84 1.93
N GLU A 319 37.89 -20.98 3.14
CA GLU A 319 37.62 -20.03 4.22
C GLU A 319 38.23 -18.65 3.94
N SER A 320 39.47 -18.61 3.45
CA SER A 320 40.11 -17.34 3.07
C SER A 320 39.28 -16.60 2.00
N LEU A 321 38.76 -17.32 1.01
CA LEU A 321 37.88 -16.77 -0.01
C LEU A 321 36.53 -16.34 0.57
N LEU A 322 35.94 -17.12 1.49
CA LEU A 322 34.69 -16.75 2.15
C LEU A 322 34.85 -15.47 2.98
N SER A 323 35.97 -15.31 3.69
CA SER A 323 36.27 -14.08 4.44
C SER A 323 36.48 -12.88 3.51
N PHE A 324 37.09 -13.09 2.34
CA PHE A 324 37.21 -12.07 1.30
C PHE A 324 35.84 -11.66 0.75
N ILE A 325 34.98 -12.64 0.44
CA ILE A 325 33.60 -12.39 -0.02
C ILE A 325 32.82 -11.61 1.03
N GLU A 326 32.92 -11.99 2.30
CA GLU A 326 32.25 -11.30 3.41
C GLU A 326 32.69 -9.83 3.54
N ASN A 327 33.99 -9.57 3.42
CA ASN A 327 34.52 -8.21 3.43
C ASN A 327 34.08 -7.39 2.20
N GLU A 328 34.09 -7.99 1.01
CA GLU A 328 33.69 -7.31 -0.23
C GLU A 328 32.20 -6.97 -0.26
N ILE A 329 31.34 -7.87 0.23
CA ILE A 329 29.89 -7.60 0.33
C ILE A 329 29.61 -6.42 1.27
N ARG A 330 30.35 -6.34 2.38
CA ARG A 330 30.14 -5.32 3.41
C ARG A 330 30.78 -3.98 3.04
N PHE A 331 31.96 -4.03 2.43
CA PHE A 331 32.73 -2.88 1.99
C PHE A 331 33.04 -3.02 0.50
N PRO A 332 32.07 -2.71 -0.38
CA PRO A 332 32.22 -2.94 -1.81
C PRO A 332 33.38 -2.13 -2.40
N THR A 333 34.40 -2.84 -2.89
CA THR A 333 35.53 -2.28 -3.64
C THR A 333 35.35 -2.40 -5.15
N GLY A 334 34.39 -3.23 -5.58
CA GLY A 334 34.09 -3.54 -6.98
C GLY A 334 34.77 -4.82 -7.48
N ALA A 335 35.27 -5.65 -6.57
CA ALA A 335 35.87 -6.92 -6.92
C ALA A 335 34.80 -7.93 -7.40
N SER A 336 35.15 -8.75 -8.39
CA SER A 336 34.26 -9.81 -8.86
C SER A 336 34.21 -10.94 -7.83
N ILE A 337 33.03 -11.16 -7.24
CA ILE A 337 32.78 -12.24 -6.29
C ILE A 337 31.88 -13.32 -6.91
N PRO A 338 32.06 -14.60 -6.54
CA PRO A 338 31.12 -15.65 -6.91
C PRO A 338 29.74 -15.38 -6.30
N PRO A 339 28.67 -16.00 -6.84
CA PRO A 339 27.32 -15.82 -6.31
C PRO A 339 27.29 -16.21 -4.83
N THR A 340 26.77 -15.29 -4.03
CA THR A 340 26.72 -15.41 -2.57
C THR A 340 25.79 -16.56 -2.17
N GLN A 341 26.21 -17.31 -1.18
CA GLN A 341 25.51 -18.50 -0.71
C GLN A 341 24.55 -18.16 0.42
N GLN A 342 23.50 -18.96 0.56
CA GLN A 342 22.57 -18.83 1.67
C GLN A 342 23.23 -19.33 2.97
N MET A 343 22.95 -18.64 4.06
CA MET A 343 23.22 -19.12 5.40
C MET A 343 22.20 -20.20 5.75
N VAL A 344 22.65 -21.33 6.30
CA VAL A 344 21.77 -22.42 6.72
C VAL A 344 22.07 -22.76 8.18
N PHE A 345 21.01 -22.88 9.00
CA PHE A 345 21.13 -23.15 10.43
C PHE A 345 20.17 -24.24 10.91
N SER A 346 20.70 -25.24 11.61
CA SER A 346 19.88 -26.13 12.43
C SER A 346 19.61 -25.47 13.79
N MET A 347 18.43 -25.70 14.36
CA MET A 347 18.02 -25.07 15.61
C MET A 347 17.43 -26.11 16.56
N VAL A 348 17.73 -25.95 17.87
CA VAL A 348 16.98 -26.53 18.98
C VAL A 348 16.62 -25.41 19.95
N ALA A 349 15.34 -25.19 20.20
CA ALA A 349 14.84 -24.22 21.16
C ALA A 349 14.05 -24.91 22.27
N PHE A 350 14.29 -24.49 23.50
CA PHE A 350 13.69 -25.06 24.70
C PHE A 350 13.17 -23.94 25.59
N SER A 351 11.95 -24.09 26.10
CA SER A 351 11.38 -23.23 27.13
C SER A 351 11.47 -23.91 28.51
N PRO A 352 12.28 -23.39 29.45
CA PRO A 352 12.43 -24.00 30.77
C PRO A 352 11.20 -23.83 31.67
N ASP A 353 10.37 -22.84 31.40
CA ASP A 353 9.22 -22.44 32.20
C ASP A 353 7.88 -22.91 31.61
N CYS A 354 7.75 -23.02 30.28
CA CYS A 354 6.57 -23.61 29.64
C CYS A 354 6.77 -25.08 29.24
N GLY A 355 8.02 -25.58 29.25
CA GLY A 355 8.35 -27.00 29.10
C GLY A 355 8.16 -27.55 27.68
N PHE A 356 8.22 -26.70 26.65
CA PHE A 356 8.18 -27.13 25.26
C PHE A 356 9.57 -27.12 24.59
N VAL A 357 9.77 -28.03 23.65
CA VAL A 357 10.98 -28.14 22.82
C VAL A 357 10.61 -28.17 21.35
N ILE A 358 11.16 -27.24 20.58
CA ILE A 358 10.99 -27.16 19.12
C ILE A 358 12.35 -27.20 18.42
N GLU A 359 12.38 -27.77 17.23
CA GLU A 359 13.59 -27.86 16.40
C GLU A 359 13.28 -27.42 14.96
N SER A 360 14.29 -26.97 14.22
CA SER A 360 14.11 -26.62 12.81
C SER A 360 13.97 -27.90 11.97
N LYS A 361 12.98 -27.91 11.09
CA LYS A 361 12.67 -29.05 10.23
C LYS A 361 13.71 -29.19 9.12
N GLY A 362 14.41 -30.30 9.08
CA GLY A 362 15.43 -30.57 8.06
C GLY A 362 16.20 -31.88 8.31
N PRO A 363 17.24 -32.15 7.50
CA PRO A 363 18.08 -33.34 7.64
C PRO A 363 18.79 -33.43 9.01
N PRO A 364 18.96 -34.63 9.61
CA PRO A 364 18.77 -35.94 9.02
C PRO A 364 17.33 -36.46 9.07
N ASP A 365 16.46 -35.87 9.90
CA ASP A 365 15.14 -36.44 10.20
C ASP A 365 14.15 -36.24 9.05
N PHE A 366 14.29 -35.15 8.29
CA PHE A 366 13.48 -34.84 7.12
C PHE A 366 14.35 -34.75 5.87
N ALA A 367 13.82 -35.20 4.73
CA ALA A 367 14.54 -35.11 3.47
C ALA A 367 14.72 -33.64 3.05
N PRO A 368 15.86 -33.26 2.42
CA PRO A 368 16.11 -31.88 1.98
C PRO A 368 15.06 -31.29 1.03
N GLN A 369 14.24 -32.14 0.40
CA GLN A 369 13.14 -31.74 -0.48
C GLN A 369 11.90 -31.28 0.29
N GLU A 370 11.69 -31.78 1.51
CA GLU A 370 10.56 -31.41 2.36
C GLU A 370 10.85 -30.12 3.13
N ALA A 371 12.00 -30.08 3.79
CA ALA A 371 12.51 -28.91 4.49
C ALA A 371 14.02 -29.03 4.64
N ASN A 372 14.72 -27.89 4.74
CA ASN A 372 16.17 -27.89 4.88
C ASN A 372 16.63 -26.82 5.86
N HIS A 373 16.11 -26.96 7.08
CA HIS A 373 16.32 -26.07 8.22
C HIS A 373 16.06 -24.61 7.88
N LEU A 374 16.62 -23.71 8.69
CA LEU A 374 16.47 -22.27 8.52
C LEU A 374 17.44 -21.82 7.43
N ARG A 375 16.93 -21.08 6.43
CA ARG A 375 17.74 -20.52 5.34
C ARG A 375 17.53 -19.02 5.24
N GLY A 376 18.60 -18.28 5.00
CA GLY A 376 18.56 -16.84 4.82
C GLY A 376 19.69 -16.32 3.95
N LEU A 377 19.55 -15.11 3.42
CA LEU A 377 20.65 -14.38 2.78
C LEU A 377 21.23 -13.38 3.78
N LYS A 378 22.48 -12.97 3.55
CA LYS A 378 23.04 -11.86 4.31
C LYS A 378 22.31 -10.56 4.00
N MET A 379 22.11 -9.72 5.00
CA MET A 379 21.36 -8.47 4.89
C MET A 379 21.89 -7.57 3.76
N GLU A 380 23.20 -7.51 3.58
CA GLU A 380 23.84 -6.69 2.55
C GLU A 380 23.50 -7.18 1.13
N VAL A 381 23.43 -8.51 0.93
CA VAL A 381 23.03 -9.14 -0.32
C VAL A 381 21.55 -8.87 -0.60
N GLU A 382 20.71 -8.91 0.44
CA GLU A 382 19.30 -8.58 0.33
C GLU A 382 19.10 -7.12 -0.09
N TYR A 383 19.87 -6.18 0.47
CA TYR A 383 19.84 -4.77 0.06
C TYR A 383 20.31 -4.55 -1.36
N GLU A 384 21.36 -5.23 -1.81
CA GLU A 384 21.80 -5.13 -3.21
C GLU A 384 20.74 -5.62 -4.19
N ARG A 385 20.09 -6.75 -3.85
CA ARG A 385 18.96 -7.29 -4.61
C ARG A 385 17.78 -6.32 -4.60
N ALA A 386 17.43 -5.78 -3.43
CA ALA A 386 16.35 -4.82 -3.27
C ALA A 386 16.60 -3.55 -4.11
N ARG A 387 17.84 -3.05 -4.15
CA ARG A 387 18.25 -1.93 -5.01
C ARG A 387 17.98 -2.24 -6.48
N SER A 388 18.34 -3.43 -6.95
CA SER A 388 18.11 -3.85 -8.34
C SER A 388 16.61 -3.92 -8.68
N HIS A 389 15.79 -4.46 -7.77
CA HIS A 389 14.33 -4.51 -7.95
C HIS A 389 13.70 -3.10 -7.91
N LEU A 390 14.19 -2.20 -7.06
CA LEU A 390 13.74 -0.81 -7.01
C LEU A 390 14.06 -0.06 -8.30
N LEU A 391 15.23 -0.30 -8.90
CA LEU A 391 15.58 0.27 -10.21
C LEU A 391 14.65 -0.24 -11.32
N LEU A 392 14.30 -1.53 -11.31
CA LEU A 392 13.30 -2.09 -12.22
C LEU A 392 11.94 -1.41 -12.01
N PHE A 393 11.50 -1.23 -10.77
CA PHE A 393 10.25 -0.56 -10.47
C PHE A 393 10.27 0.93 -10.86
N ALA A 394 11.41 1.62 -10.72
CA ALA A 394 11.58 2.98 -11.24
C ALA A 394 11.41 3.03 -12.76
N ALA A 395 11.92 2.04 -13.49
CA ALA A 395 11.70 1.90 -14.93
C ALA A 395 10.21 1.65 -15.26
N VAL A 396 9.50 0.87 -14.44
CA VAL A 396 8.04 0.66 -14.57
C VAL A 396 7.28 1.98 -14.40
N VAL A 397 7.58 2.76 -13.36
CA VAL A 397 6.97 4.09 -13.14
C VAL A 397 7.31 5.05 -14.30
N GLY A 398 8.54 5.01 -14.81
CA GLY A 398 8.94 5.76 -16.00
C GLY A 398 8.12 5.37 -17.24
N GLY A 399 7.88 4.08 -17.44
CA GLY A 399 7.00 3.56 -18.50
C GLY A 399 5.55 4.01 -18.32
N GLN A 400 5.03 4.00 -17.08
CA GLN A 400 3.68 4.49 -16.77
C GLN A 400 3.56 5.98 -17.12
N LEU A 401 4.55 6.79 -16.74
CA LEU A 401 4.60 8.20 -17.10
C LEU A 401 4.70 8.41 -18.62
N PHE A 402 5.52 7.63 -19.33
CA PHE A 402 5.65 7.72 -20.78
C PHE A 402 4.31 7.50 -21.50
N PHE A 403 3.59 6.43 -21.17
CA PHE A 403 2.27 6.19 -21.75
C PHE A 403 1.26 7.29 -21.36
N PHE A 404 1.33 7.78 -20.13
CA PHE A 404 0.46 8.87 -19.65
C PHE A 404 0.69 10.17 -20.44
N LEU A 405 1.94 10.56 -20.67
CA LEU A 405 2.29 11.73 -21.48
C LEU A 405 1.82 11.58 -22.94
N ARG A 406 1.95 10.39 -23.53
CA ARG A 406 1.44 10.12 -24.88
C ARG A 406 -0.07 10.29 -24.95
N GLN A 407 -0.81 9.84 -23.93
CA GLN A 407 -2.25 10.03 -23.85
C GLN A 407 -2.62 11.52 -23.66
N MET A 408 -1.90 12.27 -22.82
CA MET A 408 -2.13 13.70 -22.65
C MET A 408 -1.91 14.49 -23.95
N ARG A 409 -0.86 14.14 -24.72
CA ARG A 409 -0.55 14.77 -26.00
C ARG A 409 -1.65 14.52 -27.05
N ASP A 410 -2.22 13.32 -27.04
CA ASP A 410 -3.33 12.95 -27.92
C ASP A 410 -4.61 13.69 -27.55
N ALA A 411 -4.86 13.84 -26.25
CA ALA A 411 -5.96 14.59 -25.69
C ALA A 411 -5.70 16.11 -25.67
N SER A 412 -5.21 16.68 -26.76
CA SER A 412 -4.89 18.11 -26.87
C SER A 412 -6.13 18.99 -27.02
N THR A 413 -7.21 18.47 -27.63
CA THR A 413 -8.44 19.22 -27.88
C THR A 413 -9.49 19.06 -26.77
N PRO A 414 -10.35 20.08 -26.53
CA PRO A 414 -11.47 19.95 -25.60
C PRO A 414 -12.42 18.79 -25.96
N SER A 415 -12.67 18.55 -27.25
CA SER A 415 -13.54 17.46 -27.70
C SER A 415 -13.00 16.10 -27.26
N THR A 416 -11.70 15.85 -27.40
CA THR A 416 -11.05 14.59 -27.03
C THR A 416 -10.97 14.42 -25.51
N ARG A 417 -10.66 15.49 -24.76
CA ARG A 417 -10.65 15.46 -23.28
C ARG A 417 -12.03 15.16 -22.70
N SER A 418 -13.08 15.64 -23.36
CA SER A 418 -14.45 15.38 -22.92
C SER A 418 -14.83 13.89 -23.01
N ARG A 419 -14.13 13.06 -23.79
CA ARG A 419 -14.40 11.61 -23.89
C ARG A 419 -13.79 10.80 -22.74
N ILE A 420 -12.76 11.34 -22.09
CA ILE A 420 -11.99 10.66 -21.06
C ILE A 420 -12.69 10.77 -19.71
N SER A 421 -12.71 9.67 -18.95
CA SER A 421 -13.31 9.61 -17.61
C SER A 421 -12.39 10.24 -16.57
N PHE A 422 -12.93 11.23 -15.83
CA PHE A 422 -12.23 11.88 -14.72
C PHE A 422 -11.79 10.88 -13.65
N TYR A 423 -12.66 9.92 -13.32
CA TYR A 423 -12.40 8.92 -12.29
C TYR A 423 -11.32 7.90 -12.67
N THR A 424 -11.23 7.51 -13.94
CA THR A 424 -10.14 6.63 -14.42
C THR A 424 -8.79 7.31 -14.22
N ILE A 425 -8.64 8.56 -14.67
CA ILE A 425 -7.40 9.32 -14.46
C ILE A 425 -7.14 9.55 -12.96
N SER A 426 -8.18 9.80 -12.17
CA SER A 426 -8.05 9.97 -10.72
C SER A 426 -7.55 8.70 -10.03
N MET A 427 -8.06 7.52 -10.39
CA MET A 427 -7.58 6.24 -9.85
C MET A 427 -6.13 5.95 -10.22
N LEU A 428 -5.73 6.23 -11.46
CA LEU A 428 -4.34 6.10 -11.90
C LEU A 428 -3.42 7.02 -11.07
N SER A 429 -3.78 8.29 -10.94
CA SER A 429 -3.02 9.26 -10.14
C SER A 429 -3.02 8.95 -8.64
N LEU A 430 -4.09 8.36 -8.09
CA LEU A 430 -4.13 7.92 -6.68
C LEU A 430 -3.11 6.79 -6.43
N GLY A 431 -2.98 5.84 -7.35
CA GLY A 431 -1.97 4.77 -7.24
C GLY A 431 -0.54 5.30 -7.25
N ASP A 432 -0.26 6.25 -8.13
CA ASP A 432 1.06 6.88 -8.22
C ASP A 432 1.34 7.71 -6.96
N GLY A 433 0.32 8.40 -6.43
CA GLY A 433 0.43 9.16 -5.18
C GLY A 433 0.66 8.24 -3.98
N PHE A 434 0.03 7.07 -3.96
CA PHE A 434 0.21 6.08 -2.90
C PHE A 434 1.63 5.54 -2.94
N THR A 435 2.14 5.26 -4.14
CA THR A 435 3.54 4.86 -4.35
C THR A 435 4.52 5.90 -3.82
N THR A 436 4.31 7.19 -4.12
CA THR A 436 5.12 8.28 -3.56
C THR A 436 5.13 8.28 -2.03
N MET A 437 3.95 8.22 -1.40
CA MET A 437 3.85 8.27 0.06
C MET A 437 4.50 7.07 0.74
N VAL A 438 4.27 5.86 0.22
CA VAL A 438 4.86 4.63 0.76
C VAL A 438 6.37 4.64 0.65
N PHE A 439 6.94 5.04 -0.49
CA PHE A 439 8.38 5.08 -0.66
C PHE A 439 9.05 6.18 0.15
N CYS A 440 8.44 7.36 0.28
CA CYS A 440 8.91 8.37 1.22
C CYS A 440 8.92 7.84 2.65
N LEU A 441 7.85 7.14 3.09
CA LEU A 441 7.76 6.58 4.43
C LEU A 441 8.83 5.51 4.69
N ILE A 442 8.97 4.53 3.77
CA ILE A 442 9.97 3.45 3.90
C ILE A 442 11.39 4.01 3.89
N SER A 443 11.66 5.07 3.13
CA SER A 443 12.99 5.70 3.07
C SER A 443 13.47 6.25 4.42
N LEU A 444 12.55 6.56 5.35
CA LEU A 444 12.90 7.01 6.70
C LEU A 444 13.45 5.87 7.57
N PHE A 445 13.06 4.63 7.30
CA PHE A 445 13.45 3.46 8.09
C PHE A 445 14.63 2.71 7.48
N VAL A 446 14.75 2.68 6.15
CA VAL A 446 15.79 1.91 5.45
C VAL A 446 16.81 2.83 4.78
N GLN A 447 17.76 3.32 5.57
CA GLN A 447 18.78 4.28 5.10
C GLN A 447 19.64 3.72 3.96
N ALA A 448 19.93 2.41 3.96
CA ALA A 448 20.72 1.74 2.92
C ALA A 448 20.09 1.86 1.51
N LEU A 449 18.77 1.99 1.42
CA LEU A 449 18.03 2.09 0.15
C LEU A 449 17.47 3.51 -0.09
N TRP A 450 17.93 4.50 0.68
CA TRP A 450 17.35 5.84 0.65
C TRP A 450 17.37 6.48 -0.74
N VAL A 451 18.51 6.44 -1.44
CA VAL A 451 18.68 7.05 -2.78
C VAL A 451 17.68 6.49 -3.81
N PRO A 452 17.61 5.16 -4.07
CA PRO A 452 16.66 4.61 -5.04
C PRO A 452 15.19 4.79 -4.62
N LEU A 453 14.89 4.72 -3.31
CA LEU A 453 13.53 4.94 -2.81
C LEU A 453 13.06 6.38 -3.07
N ILE A 454 13.87 7.38 -2.70
CA ILE A 454 13.50 8.78 -2.89
C ILE A 454 13.48 9.17 -4.37
N ALA A 455 14.41 8.66 -5.18
CA ALA A 455 14.40 8.91 -6.63
C ALA A 455 13.12 8.37 -7.28
N THR A 456 12.68 7.18 -6.89
CA THR A 456 11.45 6.58 -7.42
C THR A 456 10.21 7.30 -6.88
N ALA A 457 10.22 7.69 -5.60
CA ALA A 457 9.15 8.49 -5.00
C ALA A 457 9.00 9.85 -5.70
N PHE A 458 10.12 10.51 -6.05
CA PHE A 458 10.14 11.75 -6.81
C PHE A 458 9.57 11.57 -8.22
N LEU A 459 9.93 10.50 -8.93
CA LEU A 459 9.38 10.21 -10.25
C LEU A 459 7.85 10.01 -10.20
N ALA A 460 7.37 9.23 -9.22
CA ALA A 460 5.94 9.05 -8.99
C ALA A 460 5.27 10.37 -8.58
N PHE A 461 5.93 11.20 -7.76
CA PHE A 461 5.41 12.51 -7.35
C PHE A 461 5.25 13.45 -8.54
N MET A 462 6.24 13.49 -9.43
CA MET A 462 6.19 14.27 -10.67
C MET A 462 5.03 13.82 -11.54
N SER A 463 4.79 12.50 -11.64
CA SER A 463 3.67 11.95 -12.39
C SER A 463 2.32 12.45 -11.88
N VAL A 464 2.13 12.54 -10.56
CA VAL A 464 0.89 13.01 -9.95
C VAL A 464 0.77 14.52 -10.00
N SER A 465 1.72 15.24 -9.42
CA SER A 465 1.60 16.67 -9.12
C SER A 465 1.62 17.52 -10.39
N PHE A 466 2.49 17.21 -11.36
CA PHE A 466 2.63 18.02 -12.57
C PHE A 466 1.75 17.54 -13.72
N PHE A 467 1.66 16.22 -13.93
CA PHE A 467 0.94 15.67 -15.09
C PHE A 467 -0.47 15.23 -14.74
N GLY A 468 -0.63 14.39 -13.71
CA GLY A 468 -1.92 13.86 -13.26
C GLY A 468 -2.92 14.96 -12.86
N MET A 469 -2.53 15.82 -11.93
CA MET A 469 -3.38 16.89 -11.41
C MET A 469 -3.69 17.95 -12.47
N ARG A 470 -2.72 18.30 -13.32
CA ARG A 470 -2.96 19.19 -14.47
C ARG A 470 -3.95 18.59 -15.45
N PHE A 471 -3.81 17.30 -15.78
CA PHE A 471 -4.72 16.63 -16.68
C PHE A 471 -6.13 16.51 -16.10
N LEU A 472 -6.25 16.23 -14.80
CA LEU A 472 -7.53 16.24 -14.08
C LEU A 472 -8.18 17.63 -14.08
N MET A 473 -7.41 18.70 -13.89
CA MET A 473 -7.89 20.08 -13.96
C MET A 473 -8.44 20.41 -15.35
N ASP A 474 -7.70 20.04 -16.41
CA ASP A 474 -8.12 20.26 -17.79
C ASP A 474 -9.40 19.48 -18.14
N ILE A 475 -9.49 18.21 -17.72
CA ILE A 475 -10.71 17.40 -17.89
C ILE A 475 -11.87 17.99 -17.08
N TRP A 476 -11.60 18.44 -15.85
CA TRP A 476 -12.60 19.06 -14.98
C TRP A 476 -13.19 20.31 -15.63
N ALA A 477 -12.34 21.20 -16.15
CA ALA A 477 -12.77 22.44 -16.81
C ALA A 477 -13.64 22.15 -18.04
N VAL A 478 -13.20 21.23 -18.91
CA VAL A 478 -13.95 20.86 -20.13
C VAL A 478 -15.29 20.19 -19.82
N GLN A 479 -15.41 19.49 -18.68
CA GLN A 479 -16.64 18.81 -18.28
C GLN A 479 -17.57 19.68 -17.41
N ALA A 480 -17.21 20.94 -17.11
CA ALA A 480 -18.03 21.85 -16.32
C ALA A 480 -19.47 22.02 -16.84
N PRO A 481 -19.71 22.32 -18.12
CA PRO A 481 -21.07 22.56 -18.59
C PRO A 481 -21.94 21.29 -18.57
N GLU A 482 -21.35 20.11 -18.81
CA GLU A 482 -22.06 18.82 -18.66
C GLU A 482 -22.55 18.64 -17.22
N ARG A 483 -21.72 18.99 -16.23
CA ARG A 483 -22.09 18.88 -14.81
C ARG A 483 -23.18 19.87 -14.44
N GLU A 484 -23.06 21.13 -14.87
CA GLU A 484 -24.09 22.15 -14.63
C GLU A 484 -25.45 21.76 -15.23
N ARG A 485 -25.45 21.09 -16.40
CA ARG A 485 -26.68 20.57 -17.00
C ARG A 485 -27.29 19.45 -16.16
N ARG A 486 -26.48 18.50 -15.67
CA ARG A 486 -26.94 17.43 -14.77
C ARG A 486 -27.50 17.99 -13.47
N GLU A 487 -26.82 18.94 -12.84
CA GLU A 487 -27.30 19.59 -11.62
C GLU A 487 -28.60 20.36 -11.84
N ARG A 488 -28.77 21.00 -13.01
CA ARG A 488 -30.04 21.63 -13.39
C ARG A 488 -31.16 20.59 -13.53
N GLN A 489 -30.90 19.47 -14.19
CA GLN A 489 -31.88 18.38 -14.34
C GLN A 489 -32.24 17.74 -13.00
N GLU A 490 -31.26 17.52 -12.12
CA GLU A 490 -31.49 16.98 -10.77
C GLU A 490 -32.29 17.95 -9.91
N ARG A 491 -31.98 19.25 -9.96
CA ARG A 491 -32.79 20.28 -9.27
C ARG A 491 -34.22 20.29 -9.78
N GLN A 492 -34.43 20.21 -11.10
CA GLN A 492 -35.78 20.12 -11.69
C GLN A 492 -36.52 18.86 -11.23
N ARG A 493 -35.85 17.70 -11.19
CA ARG A 493 -36.43 16.44 -10.67
C ARG A 493 -36.79 16.53 -9.19
N GLN A 494 -35.91 17.08 -8.36
CA GLN A 494 -36.18 17.30 -6.93
C GLN A 494 -37.33 18.27 -6.71
N GLN A 495 -37.45 19.31 -7.55
CA GLN A 495 -38.53 20.28 -7.48
C GLN A 495 -39.88 19.68 -7.91
N GLN A 496 -39.88 18.74 -8.87
CA GLN A 496 -41.07 17.95 -9.25
C GLN A 496 -41.48 16.91 -8.20
N GLN A 497 -40.56 16.43 -7.37
CA GLN A 497 -40.84 15.47 -6.30
C GLN A 497 -41.21 16.13 -4.96
N ARG A 498 -41.17 17.47 -4.85
CA ARG A 498 -41.59 18.17 -3.63
C ARG A 498 -43.14 18.20 -3.60
N PRO A 499 -43.80 17.59 -2.59
CA PRO A 499 -45.26 17.62 -2.53
C PRO A 499 -45.73 19.08 -2.39
N THR A 500 -46.65 19.47 -3.27
CA THR A 500 -47.38 20.73 -3.22
C THR A 500 -48.09 20.82 -1.89
N ALA A 501 -47.59 21.68 -0.98
CA ALA A 501 -48.37 22.08 0.18
C ALA A 501 -49.63 22.80 -0.34
N ILE A 502 -50.79 22.21 -0.04
CA ILE A 502 -52.11 22.75 -0.37
C ILE A 502 -52.19 24.17 0.24
N PRO A 503 -52.52 25.23 -0.53
CA PRO A 503 -52.75 26.53 0.05
C PRO A 503 -54.03 26.45 0.90
N THR A 504 -53.90 26.57 2.22
CA THR A 504 -55.02 26.82 3.12
C THR A 504 -55.71 28.13 2.72
N ALA A 505 -57.02 28.06 2.48
CA ALA A 505 -57.87 29.19 2.11
C ALA A 505 -57.79 30.34 3.13
N PRO A 506 -57.88 31.61 2.70
CA PRO A 506 -57.82 32.76 3.60
C PRO A 506 -59.11 32.87 4.43
N THR A 507 -58.96 32.93 5.75
CA THR A 507 -60.02 33.28 6.71
C THR A 507 -60.47 34.74 6.51
N LEU A 508 -61.77 34.95 6.32
CA LEU A 508 -62.40 36.27 6.28
C LEU A 508 -62.24 37.01 7.64
N PRO A 509 -61.92 38.31 7.67
CA PRO A 509 -61.86 39.07 8.92
C PRO A 509 -63.27 39.44 9.43
N ILE A 510 -63.45 39.24 10.75
CA ILE A 510 -64.63 39.64 11.54
C ILE A 510 -64.64 41.17 11.70
N ILE A 511 -65.80 41.78 11.44
CA ILE A 511 -66.07 43.22 11.60
C ILE A 511 -66.44 43.50 13.07
N THR A 512 -65.74 44.42 13.73
CA THR A 512 -66.20 45.10 14.96
C THR A 512 -66.30 46.62 14.72
N PRO A 513 -67.26 47.32 15.37
CA PRO A 513 -67.60 48.69 15.05
C PRO A 513 -66.84 49.70 15.93
N ALA A 514 -65.80 50.33 15.39
CA ALA A 514 -65.32 51.67 15.79
C ALA A 514 -64.30 52.16 14.74
N GLY A 515 -64.54 53.34 14.16
CA GLY A 515 -63.81 53.94 13.02
C GLY A 515 -62.29 54.13 13.20
N ALA A 516 -61.53 54.55 12.19
CA ALA A 516 -61.85 55.37 11.02
C ALA A 516 -60.79 55.21 9.90
N ASP A 517 -61.19 55.61 8.69
CA ASP A 517 -60.43 56.09 7.51
C ASP A 517 -59.24 55.25 7.00
N THR A 518 -59.34 54.67 5.80
CA THR A 518 -58.98 55.39 4.56
C THR A 518 -59.56 54.73 3.29
N LEU A 519 -59.92 55.57 2.32
CA LEU A 519 -60.47 55.29 0.99
C LEU A 519 -59.57 54.39 0.10
N PRO A 520 -60.15 53.70 -0.92
CA PRO A 520 -59.45 52.75 -1.79
C PRO A 520 -58.67 53.45 -2.92
N GLN A 521 -57.55 52.84 -3.35
CA GLN A 521 -56.82 53.21 -4.58
C GLN A 521 -57.05 52.18 -5.71
N PRO A 522 -56.95 52.61 -6.99
CA PRO A 522 -57.65 51.97 -8.11
C PRO A 522 -56.90 50.79 -8.72
N VAL A 523 -57.66 49.95 -9.42
CA VAL A 523 -57.20 48.85 -10.27
C VAL A 523 -56.35 49.39 -11.40
N THR A 524 -55.03 49.20 -11.34
CA THR A 524 -54.14 49.30 -12.51
C THR A 524 -53.03 48.26 -12.43
N THR A 525 -53.01 47.39 -13.46
CA THR A 525 -51.87 46.65 -14.01
C THR A 525 -51.05 45.72 -13.10
N GLY A 526 -51.09 44.42 -13.40
CA GLY A 526 -50.24 43.40 -12.80
C GLY A 526 -48.75 43.71 -12.96
N ARG A 527 -48.03 43.58 -11.84
CA ARG A 527 -46.57 43.63 -11.74
C ARG A 527 -45.96 42.51 -12.60
N PRO A 528 -44.90 42.77 -13.38
CA PRO A 528 -44.27 41.74 -14.19
C PRO A 528 -43.65 40.66 -13.28
N ILE A 529 -43.91 39.41 -13.62
CA ILE A 529 -43.23 38.25 -13.06
C ILE A 529 -41.78 38.32 -13.55
N ASP A 530 -40.85 38.40 -12.61
CA ASP A 530 -39.42 38.44 -12.85
C ASP A 530 -38.96 37.07 -13.40
N THR A 531 -39.09 36.87 -14.71
CA THR A 531 -38.39 35.81 -15.41
C THR A 531 -36.92 36.20 -15.38
N GLY A 532 -36.13 35.60 -14.48
CA GLY A 532 -34.71 35.92 -14.22
C GLY A 532 -33.76 35.76 -15.41
N ALA A 533 -34.04 36.47 -16.50
CA ALA A 533 -33.20 36.66 -17.66
C ALA A 533 -32.48 38.00 -17.47
N THR A 534 -31.27 37.95 -16.90
CA THR A 534 -30.33 39.06 -16.99
C THR A 534 -29.85 39.16 -18.45
N PRO A 535 -29.88 40.34 -19.10
CA PRO A 535 -29.33 40.49 -20.44
C PRO A 535 -27.82 40.26 -20.41
N ILE A 536 -27.36 39.33 -21.24
CA ILE A 536 -25.94 39.08 -21.49
C ILE A 536 -25.44 40.15 -22.45
N PHE A 537 -24.66 41.10 -21.95
CA PHE A 537 -23.76 41.90 -22.77
C PHE A 537 -22.38 41.24 -22.71
N ILE A 538 -22.00 40.53 -23.77
CA ILE A 538 -20.63 40.07 -23.99
C ILE A 538 -20.11 40.85 -25.21
N PRO A 539 -18.95 41.53 -25.11
CA PRO A 539 -18.39 42.29 -26.22
C PRO A 539 -17.92 41.34 -27.34
N SER A 540 -17.95 41.81 -28.58
CA SER A 540 -17.44 41.07 -29.74
C SER A 540 -15.94 40.78 -29.61
N ASP A 541 -15.55 39.52 -29.81
CA ASP A 541 -14.16 39.05 -29.92
C ASP A 541 -13.49 39.43 -31.27
N GLN A 542 -13.55 40.71 -31.65
CA GLN A 542 -12.63 41.27 -32.64
C GLN A 542 -11.72 42.22 -31.87
N ASP A 543 -10.56 41.73 -31.44
CA ASP A 543 -9.28 42.46 -31.31
C ASP A 543 -8.25 41.59 -30.55
N MET A 544 -7.69 40.59 -31.23
CA MET A 544 -6.37 40.05 -30.86
C MET A 544 -5.30 40.83 -31.63
N GLN A 545 -5.04 42.09 -31.25
CA GLN A 545 -3.80 42.81 -31.54
C GLN A 545 -3.80 44.20 -30.86
N ALA A 546 -3.21 44.26 -29.66
CA ALA A 546 -2.51 45.39 -29.02
C ALA A 546 -2.83 45.47 -27.51
N GLU A 547 -1.90 45.05 -26.66
CA GLU A 547 -1.84 45.48 -25.26
C GLU A 547 -0.40 45.88 -24.94
N GLU A 548 -0.12 47.18 -25.00
CA GLU A 548 0.80 47.86 -24.09
C GLU A 548 0.03 49.03 -23.44
N ASP A 549 0.14 49.09 -22.11
CA ASP A 549 -0.26 50.14 -21.15
C ASP A 549 -1.69 50.18 -20.52
N ALA A 550 -1.66 49.91 -19.20
CA ALA A 550 -2.43 50.53 -18.09
C ALA A 550 -3.73 49.85 -17.55
N PRO A 551 -4.05 50.02 -16.23
CA PRO A 551 -4.55 48.93 -15.39
C PRO A 551 -6.04 49.04 -15.01
N ASN A 552 -6.77 47.90 -14.97
CA ASN A 552 -8.00 47.75 -14.21
C ASN A 552 -8.21 46.28 -13.75
N ALA A 553 -7.79 46.00 -12.52
CA ALA A 553 -7.65 44.64 -11.95
C ALA A 553 -8.82 44.19 -11.06
N ALA A 554 -10.08 44.59 -11.31
CA ALA A 554 -11.18 44.29 -10.40
C ALA A 554 -12.27 43.33 -10.95
N ALA A 555 -12.42 43.19 -12.28
CA ALA A 555 -13.52 42.41 -12.86
C ALA A 555 -13.15 40.97 -13.25
N THR A 556 -11.87 40.67 -13.49
CA THR A 556 -11.39 39.34 -13.90
C THR A 556 -11.15 38.36 -12.73
N GLY A 557 -11.13 38.84 -11.48
CA GLY A 557 -10.92 38.01 -10.29
C GLY A 557 -12.13 37.18 -9.86
N VAL A 558 -13.35 37.60 -10.19
CA VAL A 558 -14.58 36.97 -9.67
C VAL A 558 -14.97 35.69 -10.44
N GLU A 559 -14.78 35.65 -11.76
CA GLU A 559 -15.07 34.46 -12.56
C GLU A 559 -14.01 33.36 -12.44
N ALA A 560 -12.73 33.74 -12.28
CA ALA A 560 -11.65 32.80 -11.98
C ALA A 560 -11.83 32.19 -10.57
N GLY A 561 -12.28 32.99 -9.59
CA GLY A 561 -12.55 32.55 -8.22
C GLY A 561 -13.68 31.53 -8.10
N GLN A 562 -14.75 31.65 -8.89
CA GLN A 562 -15.86 30.68 -8.88
C GLN A 562 -15.50 29.33 -9.51
N ARG A 563 -14.77 29.31 -10.63
CA ARG A 563 -14.27 28.06 -11.25
C ARG A 563 -13.20 27.37 -10.39
N ALA A 564 -12.37 28.14 -9.66
CA ALA A 564 -11.37 27.62 -8.74
C ALA A 564 -11.98 27.03 -7.45
N SER A 565 -13.10 27.58 -6.97
CA SER A 565 -13.73 27.17 -5.69
C SER A 565 -14.13 25.68 -5.65
N GLY A 566 -14.59 25.12 -6.77
CA GLY A 566 -14.96 23.70 -6.88
C GLY A 566 -13.75 22.76 -7.04
N PHE A 567 -12.74 23.17 -7.79
CA PHE A 567 -11.55 22.35 -8.02
C PHE A 567 -10.67 22.24 -6.77
N GLY A 568 -10.54 23.32 -5.99
CA GLY A 568 -9.84 23.30 -4.71
C GLY A 568 -10.41 22.26 -3.73
N SER A 569 -11.73 22.07 -3.70
CA SER A 569 -12.35 21.02 -2.88
C SER A 569 -12.04 19.61 -3.38
N LEU A 570 -11.87 19.40 -4.69
CA LEU A 570 -11.46 18.10 -5.22
C LEU A 570 -10.00 17.80 -4.90
N TYR A 571 -9.15 18.82 -5.00
CA TYR A 571 -7.75 18.73 -4.62
C TYR A 571 -7.64 18.27 -3.16
N THR A 572 -8.34 18.93 -2.23
CA THR A 572 -8.31 18.52 -0.82
C THR A 572 -8.89 17.13 -0.59
N ARG A 573 -9.98 16.74 -1.27
CA ARG A 573 -10.54 15.37 -1.20
C ARG A 573 -9.57 14.32 -1.72
N PHE A 574 -8.83 14.60 -2.79
CA PHE A 574 -7.86 13.69 -3.39
C PHE A 574 -6.73 13.37 -2.40
N TYR A 575 -6.07 14.39 -1.85
CA TYR A 575 -4.99 14.18 -0.88
C TYR A 575 -5.50 13.65 0.46
N PHE A 576 -6.71 14.03 0.89
CA PHE A 576 -7.32 13.46 2.08
C PHE A 576 -7.60 11.96 1.90
N LEU A 577 -8.15 11.54 0.76
CA LEU A 577 -8.35 10.12 0.45
C LEU A 577 -7.01 9.39 0.43
N LEU A 578 -5.98 9.97 -0.20
CA LEU A 578 -4.65 9.39 -0.22
C LEU A 578 -4.10 9.18 1.19
N LEU A 579 -4.14 10.21 2.03
CA LEU A 579 -3.66 10.17 3.41
C LEU A 579 -4.47 9.18 4.27
N ALA A 580 -5.80 9.19 4.13
CA ALA A 580 -6.68 8.26 4.81
C ALA A 580 -6.40 6.81 4.41
N THR A 581 -6.20 6.53 3.11
CA THR A 581 -5.82 5.19 2.63
C THR A 581 -4.45 4.76 3.13
N LEU A 582 -3.47 5.67 3.24
CA LEU A 582 -2.17 5.36 3.81
C LEU A 582 -2.29 5.01 5.30
N PHE A 583 -2.92 5.85 6.12
CA PHE A 583 -3.09 5.58 7.55
C PHE A 583 -3.93 4.33 7.82
N LEU A 584 -5.00 4.10 7.05
CA LEU A 584 -5.80 2.89 7.16
C LEU A 584 -4.99 1.65 6.77
N SER A 585 -4.16 1.73 5.72
CA SER A 585 -3.30 0.61 5.32
C SER A 585 -2.21 0.32 6.35
N LEU A 586 -1.63 1.36 6.96
CA LEU A 586 -0.68 1.22 8.06
C LEU A 586 -1.35 0.67 9.33
N ASN A 587 -2.60 1.02 9.61
CA ASN A 587 -3.33 0.42 10.72
C ASN A 587 -3.69 -1.04 10.42
N ALA A 588 -4.07 -1.36 9.18
CA ALA A 588 -4.44 -2.70 8.77
C ALA A 588 -3.30 -3.73 8.83
N THR A 589 -2.03 -3.30 8.84
CA THR A 589 -0.89 -4.23 9.05
C THR A 589 -0.91 -4.87 10.43
N SER A 590 -1.48 -4.17 11.42
CA SER A 590 -1.67 -4.65 12.81
C SER A 590 -2.91 -5.52 13.01
N TRP A 591 -3.76 -5.69 11.98
CA TRP A 591 -4.98 -6.49 12.09
C TRP A 591 -4.69 -8.00 12.02
N PRO A 592 -5.61 -8.83 12.53
CA PRO A 592 -5.52 -10.28 12.40
C PRO A 592 -5.33 -10.71 10.92
N PRO A 593 -4.58 -11.79 10.65
CA PRO A 593 -4.17 -12.17 9.29
C PRO A 593 -5.32 -12.25 8.27
N GLY A 594 -6.49 -12.77 8.67
CA GLY A 594 -7.65 -12.90 7.79
C GLY A 594 -8.24 -11.54 7.37
N LEU A 595 -8.43 -10.62 8.32
CA LEU A 595 -8.93 -9.27 8.04
C LEU A 595 -7.92 -8.46 7.24
N ARG A 596 -6.63 -8.58 7.58
CA ARG A 596 -5.53 -7.96 6.84
C ARG A 596 -5.50 -8.40 5.39
N ARG A 597 -5.58 -9.71 5.12
CA ARG A 597 -5.65 -10.26 3.75
C ARG A 597 -6.86 -9.71 3.01
N GLY A 598 -8.06 -9.78 3.61
CA GLY A 598 -9.28 -9.26 3.01
C GLY A 598 -9.19 -7.78 2.63
N TYR A 599 -8.66 -6.94 3.53
CA TYR A 599 -8.45 -5.51 3.27
C TYR A 599 -7.53 -5.27 2.07
N PHE A 600 -6.34 -5.88 2.04
CA PHE A 600 -5.38 -5.67 0.96
C PHE A 600 -5.86 -6.23 -0.39
N THR A 601 -6.57 -7.37 -0.40
CA THR A 601 -7.17 -7.92 -1.61
C THR A 601 -8.27 -7.01 -2.15
N ILE A 602 -9.14 -6.47 -1.29
CA ILE A 602 -10.19 -5.51 -1.69
C ILE A 602 -9.56 -4.22 -2.21
N LEU A 603 -8.53 -3.70 -1.54
CA LEU A 603 -7.82 -2.49 -1.98
C LEU A 603 -7.17 -2.69 -3.35
N ALA A 604 -6.50 -3.83 -3.57
CA ALA A 604 -5.92 -4.21 -4.85
C ALA A 604 -6.98 -4.30 -5.96
N PHE A 605 -8.10 -4.97 -5.68
CA PHE A 605 -9.21 -5.11 -6.63
C PHE A 605 -9.84 -3.75 -6.99
N CYS A 606 -10.09 -2.90 -5.99
CA CYS A 606 -10.61 -1.54 -6.19
C CYS A 606 -9.65 -0.69 -7.02
N TYR A 607 -8.36 -0.75 -6.73
CA TYR A 607 -7.34 -0.01 -7.49
C TYR A 607 -7.26 -0.50 -8.94
N LEU A 608 -7.17 -1.81 -9.18
CA LEU A 608 -7.09 -2.42 -10.51
C LEU A 608 -8.39 -2.34 -11.33
N SER A 609 -9.45 -1.75 -10.78
CA SER A 609 -10.71 -1.45 -11.47
C SER A 609 -10.70 -0.10 -12.22
N PHE A 610 -9.52 0.45 -12.52
CA PHE A 610 -9.37 1.80 -13.08
C PHE A 610 -9.98 1.99 -14.48
N TRP A 611 -10.29 0.93 -15.23
CA TRP A 611 -10.99 1.04 -16.52
C TRP A 611 -12.51 1.04 -16.40
N VAL A 612 -13.09 0.56 -15.30
CA VAL A 612 -14.54 0.52 -15.09
C VAL A 612 -15.20 1.90 -15.29
N PRO A 613 -14.65 3.00 -14.74
CA PRO A 613 -15.24 4.32 -14.96
C PRO A 613 -15.16 4.80 -16.42
N GLN A 614 -14.19 4.32 -17.20
CA GLN A 614 -14.09 4.63 -18.63
C GLN A 614 -15.11 3.84 -19.44
N ILE A 615 -15.28 2.54 -19.15
CA ILE A 615 -16.31 1.69 -19.76
C ILE A 615 -17.69 2.33 -19.55
N HIS A 616 -17.99 2.75 -18.32
CA HIS A 616 -19.23 3.45 -17.99
C HIS A 616 -19.39 4.78 -18.78
N ARG A 617 -18.32 5.58 -18.89
CA ARG A 617 -18.38 6.84 -19.65
C ARG A 617 -18.61 6.61 -21.14
N ASN A 618 -17.97 5.59 -21.73
CA ASN A 618 -18.17 5.21 -23.13
C ASN A 618 -19.64 4.84 -23.40
N CYS A 619 -20.28 4.08 -22.50
CA CYS A 619 -21.71 3.76 -22.60
C CYS A 619 -22.56 5.04 -22.57
N MET A 620 -22.34 5.90 -21.56
CA MET A 620 -23.14 7.11 -21.33
C MET A 620 -23.05 8.10 -22.49
N ARG A 621 -21.86 8.32 -23.03
CA ARG A 621 -21.62 9.26 -24.13
C ARG A 621 -21.70 8.63 -25.53
N ASN A 622 -21.99 7.33 -25.64
CA ASN A 622 -21.97 6.60 -26.92
C ASN A 622 -20.64 6.73 -27.69
N CYS A 623 -19.51 6.79 -26.97
CA CYS A 623 -18.20 7.02 -27.57
C CYS A 623 -17.45 5.70 -27.86
N ARG A 624 -17.04 5.48 -29.12
CA ARG A 624 -16.29 4.28 -29.55
C ARG A 624 -14.79 4.33 -29.27
N HIS A 625 -14.18 5.52 -29.36
CA HIS A 625 -12.73 5.69 -29.21
C HIS A 625 -12.40 6.89 -28.32
N ALA A 626 -12.03 6.61 -27.07
CA ALA A 626 -11.72 7.62 -26.05
C ALA A 626 -10.26 7.63 -25.58
N LEU A 627 -9.58 6.48 -25.62
CA LEU A 627 -8.21 6.29 -25.14
C LEU A 627 -7.39 5.56 -26.20
N ARG A 628 -6.08 5.82 -26.23
CA ARG A 628 -5.18 5.09 -27.12
C ARG A 628 -4.99 3.64 -26.65
N TRP A 629 -4.99 2.68 -27.57
CA TRP A 629 -4.70 1.28 -27.25
C TRP A 629 -3.31 1.06 -26.64
N ASP A 630 -2.30 1.80 -27.12
CA ASP A 630 -0.96 1.80 -26.51
C ASP A 630 -1.02 2.18 -25.01
N PHE A 631 -1.87 3.14 -24.66
CA PHE A 631 -2.04 3.59 -23.28
C PHE A 631 -2.82 2.57 -22.46
N VAL A 632 -3.90 2.01 -23.01
CA VAL A 632 -4.72 1.00 -22.32
C VAL A 632 -3.90 -0.27 -22.03
N ALA A 633 -3.23 -0.82 -23.03
CA ALA A 633 -2.40 -2.02 -22.87
C ALA A 633 -1.18 -1.73 -21.99
N GLY A 634 -0.49 -0.61 -22.21
CA GLY A 634 0.70 -0.22 -21.46
C GLY A 634 0.43 0.00 -19.97
N GLN A 635 -0.62 0.76 -19.62
CA GLN A 635 -0.99 0.98 -18.21
C GLN A 635 -1.46 -0.31 -17.54
N SER A 636 -2.24 -1.15 -18.24
CA SER A 636 -2.72 -2.43 -17.72
C SER A 636 -1.56 -3.37 -17.37
N LEU A 637 -0.58 -3.49 -18.28
CA LEU A 637 0.59 -4.34 -18.07
C LEU A 637 1.49 -3.78 -16.96
N LEU A 638 1.89 -2.51 -17.04
CA LEU A 638 2.85 -1.91 -16.11
C LEU A 638 2.29 -1.79 -14.68
N ARG A 639 0.98 -1.60 -14.50
CA ARG A 639 0.36 -1.54 -13.17
C ARG A 639 0.09 -2.91 -12.57
N LEU A 640 0.12 -3.99 -13.36
CA LEU A 640 0.08 -5.36 -12.87
C LEU A 640 1.44 -5.84 -12.34
N VAL A 641 2.56 -5.28 -12.85
CA VAL A 641 3.93 -5.69 -12.45
C VAL A 641 4.16 -5.73 -10.93
N PRO A 642 3.74 -4.73 -10.13
CA PRO A 642 3.98 -4.76 -8.68
C PRO A 642 3.22 -5.90 -7.99
N PHE A 643 2.00 -6.21 -8.46
CA PHE A 643 1.24 -7.35 -7.96
C PHE A 643 1.87 -8.67 -8.41
N ALA A 644 2.32 -8.77 -9.66
CA ALA A 644 3.04 -9.94 -10.14
C ALA A 644 4.34 -10.19 -9.36
N TYR A 645 5.03 -9.12 -8.95
CA TYR A 645 6.22 -9.21 -8.11
C TYR A 645 5.90 -9.74 -6.70
N PHE A 646 4.90 -9.21 -6.01
CA PHE A 646 4.59 -9.68 -4.65
C PHE A 646 3.91 -11.04 -4.60
N TYR A 647 3.02 -11.35 -5.55
CA TYR A 647 2.24 -12.59 -5.54
C TYR A 647 2.89 -13.73 -6.33
N GLY A 648 3.78 -13.43 -7.29
CA GLY A 648 4.34 -14.40 -8.23
C GLY A 648 5.85 -14.65 -8.10
N TYR A 649 6.58 -13.85 -7.32
CA TYR A 649 8.04 -13.99 -7.17
C TYR A 649 8.41 -14.45 -5.76
N GLU A 650 8.99 -15.65 -5.66
CA GLU A 650 9.37 -16.28 -4.38
C GLU A 650 10.40 -15.48 -3.59
N GLN A 651 11.33 -14.80 -4.28
CA GLN A 651 12.43 -14.07 -3.66
C GLN A 651 12.15 -12.57 -3.57
N ASN A 652 10.89 -12.21 -3.28
CA ASN A 652 10.50 -10.82 -3.09
C ASN A 652 11.10 -10.25 -1.78
N ILE A 653 11.25 -8.93 -1.72
CA ILE A 653 11.87 -8.21 -0.60
C ILE A 653 11.10 -8.40 0.72
N LEU A 654 9.80 -8.69 0.65
CA LEU A 654 8.94 -8.87 1.83
C LEU A 654 8.77 -10.34 2.21
N PHE A 655 9.47 -11.26 1.52
CA PHE A 655 9.32 -12.71 1.65
C PHE A 655 7.87 -13.19 1.70
N ALA A 656 6.99 -12.50 0.96
CA ALA A 656 5.58 -12.84 0.88
C ALA A 656 5.42 -14.21 0.20
N VAL A 657 4.52 -15.03 0.75
CA VAL A 657 4.19 -16.34 0.19
C VAL A 657 3.61 -16.17 -1.21
N VAL A 658 4.08 -16.97 -2.16
CA VAL A 658 3.58 -16.96 -3.54
C VAL A 658 2.14 -17.46 -3.56
N ASP A 659 1.25 -16.64 -4.11
CA ASP A 659 -0.16 -16.97 -4.32
C ASP A 659 -0.55 -16.65 -5.77
N LEU A 660 -0.39 -17.67 -6.62
CA LEU A 660 -0.70 -17.58 -8.04
C LEU A 660 -2.20 -17.47 -8.32
N ILE A 661 -3.06 -17.87 -7.38
CA ILE A 661 -4.51 -17.82 -7.55
C ILE A 661 -4.95 -16.35 -7.47
N ASP A 662 -4.55 -15.64 -6.42
CA ASP A 662 -4.89 -14.21 -6.26
C ASP A 662 -4.30 -13.39 -7.42
N LEU A 663 -3.06 -13.68 -7.85
CA LEU A 663 -2.47 -13.05 -9.03
C LEU A 663 -3.28 -13.33 -10.31
N GLY A 664 -3.68 -14.58 -10.52
CA GLY A 664 -4.49 -14.99 -11.68
C GLY A 664 -5.84 -14.28 -11.73
N VAL A 665 -6.51 -14.14 -10.57
CA VAL A 665 -7.79 -13.42 -10.45
C VAL A 665 -7.61 -11.94 -10.79
N LEU A 666 -6.59 -11.27 -10.23
CA LEU A 666 -6.33 -9.85 -10.51
C LEU A 666 -5.93 -9.61 -11.98
N ALA A 667 -5.11 -10.49 -12.56
CA ALA A 667 -4.73 -10.41 -13.97
C ALA A 667 -5.95 -10.62 -14.87
N ALA A 668 -6.76 -11.65 -14.61
CA ALA A 668 -8.00 -11.91 -15.35
C ALA A 668 -8.96 -10.71 -15.26
N TRP A 669 -9.09 -10.09 -14.08
CA TRP A 669 -9.95 -8.92 -13.89
C TRP A 669 -9.56 -7.72 -14.75
N ILE A 670 -8.26 -7.41 -14.84
CA ILE A 670 -7.79 -6.31 -15.70
C ILE A 670 -8.06 -6.64 -17.18
N TRP A 671 -7.76 -7.87 -17.61
CA TRP A 671 -7.96 -8.27 -19.00
C TRP A 671 -9.43 -8.31 -19.41
N ILE A 672 -10.33 -8.70 -18.51
CA ILE A 672 -11.78 -8.58 -18.74
C ILE A 672 -12.16 -7.12 -19.01
N GLN A 673 -11.65 -6.17 -18.23
CA GLN A 673 -11.91 -4.75 -18.46
C GLN A 673 -11.36 -4.27 -19.82
N VAL A 674 -10.16 -4.70 -20.21
CA VAL A 674 -9.56 -4.36 -21.51
C VAL A 674 -10.37 -4.95 -22.66
N LEU A 675 -10.82 -6.20 -22.55
CA LEU A 675 -11.68 -6.85 -23.54
C LEU A 675 -13.05 -6.17 -23.64
N LEU A 676 -13.61 -5.69 -22.51
CA LEU A 676 -14.83 -4.89 -22.52
C LEU A 676 -14.64 -3.57 -23.26
N LEU A 677 -13.55 -2.84 -23.00
CA LEU A 677 -13.21 -1.64 -23.79
C LEU A 677 -13.08 -1.95 -25.28
N LEU A 678 -12.47 -3.10 -25.63
CA LEU A 678 -12.28 -3.49 -27.04
C LEU A 678 -13.61 -3.81 -27.71
N SER A 679 -14.51 -4.49 -26.98
CA SER A 679 -15.86 -4.79 -27.46
C SER A 679 -16.68 -3.51 -27.72
N GLN A 680 -16.48 -2.46 -26.91
CA GLN A 680 -17.16 -1.16 -27.09
C GLN A 680 -16.74 -0.45 -28.38
N GLU A 681 -15.51 -0.67 -28.85
CA GLU A 681 -15.03 -0.08 -30.10
C GLU A 681 -15.51 -0.84 -31.33
N ILE A 682 -15.49 -2.18 -31.29
CA ILE A 682 -15.84 -3.05 -32.43
C ILE A 682 -17.36 -3.12 -32.63
N ILE A 683 -18.10 -3.48 -31.58
CA ILE A 683 -19.55 -3.75 -31.66
C ILE A 683 -20.34 -2.45 -31.41
N GLY A 684 -19.82 -1.60 -30.54
CA GLY A 684 -20.38 -0.30 -30.17
C GLY A 684 -20.60 -0.17 -28.67
N PRO A 685 -20.65 1.04 -28.10
CA PRO A 685 -20.50 1.23 -26.65
C PRO A 685 -21.68 0.73 -25.81
N ARG A 686 -22.85 0.52 -26.44
CA ARG A 686 -24.12 0.19 -25.78
C ARG A 686 -24.58 -1.25 -26.02
N TRP A 687 -23.74 -2.11 -26.63
CA TRP A 687 -24.15 -3.46 -27.07
C TRP A 687 -24.62 -4.38 -25.94
N PHE A 688 -24.06 -4.22 -24.74
CA PHE A 688 -24.36 -5.03 -23.55
C PHE A 688 -25.26 -4.31 -22.53
N VAL A 689 -25.83 -3.15 -22.88
CA VAL A 689 -26.61 -2.31 -21.96
C VAL A 689 -28.02 -2.11 -22.51
N SER A 690 -29.04 -2.22 -21.65
CA SER A 690 -30.42 -1.93 -22.03
C SER A 690 -30.61 -0.47 -22.40
N TRP A 691 -31.44 -0.21 -23.42
CA TRP A 691 -31.83 1.12 -23.88
C TRP A 691 -32.42 2.03 -22.78
N THR A 692 -32.94 1.44 -21.70
CA THR A 692 -33.50 2.17 -20.55
C THR A 692 -32.45 2.72 -19.59
N TRP A 693 -31.21 2.23 -19.60
CA TRP A 693 -30.18 2.59 -18.62
C TRP A 693 -29.26 3.74 -19.08
N VAL A 694 -29.41 4.18 -20.33
CA VAL A 694 -28.51 5.13 -20.98
C VAL A 694 -29.35 6.19 -21.68
N PRO A 695 -28.98 7.48 -21.64
CA PRO A 695 -29.70 8.53 -22.37
C PRO A 695 -29.76 8.24 -23.88
N PRO A 696 -30.87 8.57 -24.56
CA PRO A 696 -31.00 8.36 -26.00
C PRO A 696 -29.88 9.10 -26.73
N ALA A 697 -29.23 8.43 -27.69
CA ALA A 697 -28.25 9.08 -28.55
C ALA A 697 -28.98 10.04 -29.48
N TYR A 698 -28.43 11.23 -29.67
CA TYR A 698 -29.03 12.21 -30.58
C TYR A 698 -28.79 11.75 -32.03
N ASP A 699 -29.88 11.66 -32.80
CA ASP A 699 -29.81 11.29 -34.21
C ASP A 699 -29.46 12.53 -35.03
N TYR A 700 -28.19 12.65 -35.42
CA TYR A 700 -27.69 13.76 -36.24
C TYR A 700 -28.21 13.78 -37.66
N HIS A 701 -28.86 12.70 -38.10
CA HIS A 701 -29.38 12.62 -39.45
C HIS A 701 -30.91 12.50 -39.41
N PRO A 702 -31.71 13.36 -38.76
CA PRO A 702 -33.16 13.13 -38.69
C PRO A 702 -33.78 13.08 -40.10
N ILE A 703 -34.82 12.24 -40.27
CA ILE A 703 -35.64 12.28 -41.50
C ILE A 703 -36.56 13.50 -41.40
N LEU A 704 -36.35 14.49 -42.26
CA LEU A 704 -37.17 15.70 -42.28
C LEU A 704 -38.49 15.45 -43.03
N ARG A 705 -39.62 15.75 -42.37
CA ARG A 705 -40.97 15.69 -42.92
C ARG A 705 -41.59 17.09 -42.90
N ASP A 706 -42.29 17.44 -43.96
CA ASP A 706 -43.10 18.66 -44.04
C ASP A 706 -44.49 18.42 -43.44
N ASP A 707 -44.59 18.32 -42.11
CA ASP A 707 -45.86 18.23 -41.39
C ASP A 707 -46.05 19.52 -40.57
N GLU A 708 -47.12 20.30 -40.84
CA GLU A 708 -47.38 21.62 -40.22
C GLU A 708 -47.62 21.58 -38.69
N GLU A 709 -47.91 20.41 -38.10
CA GLU A 709 -48.13 20.24 -36.65
C GLU A 709 -46.86 19.86 -35.86
N ALA A 710 -45.75 19.58 -36.53
CA ALA A 710 -44.47 19.38 -35.88
C ALA A 710 -43.58 20.59 -36.16
N ASN A 711 -43.10 21.25 -35.11
CA ASN A 711 -42.06 22.30 -35.14
C ASN A 711 -40.69 21.76 -35.65
N ASN A 712 -40.67 20.96 -36.71
CA ASN A 712 -39.51 20.25 -37.26
C ASN A 712 -38.86 20.98 -38.43
N LEU A 713 -39.35 22.17 -38.83
CA LEU A 713 -38.66 22.98 -39.82
C LEU A 713 -37.36 23.58 -39.23
N PRO A 714 -36.22 23.47 -39.93
CA PRO A 714 -34.94 24.00 -39.48
C PRO A 714 -34.95 25.53 -39.45
N ILE A 715 -34.28 26.11 -38.46
CA ILE A 715 -34.11 27.55 -38.30
C ILE A 715 -32.92 27.96 -39.18
N GLY A 716 -33.13 28.90 -40.10
CA GLY A 716 -32.12 29.33 -41.07
C GLY A 716 -32.55 29.37 -42.53
N ALA A 717 -33.85 29.28 -42.83
CA ALA A 717 -34.39 29.61 -44.15
C ALA A 717 -34.27 31.14 -44.42
N THR A 718 -33.05 31.66 -44.52
CA THR A 718 -32.84 32.95 -45.17
C THR A 718 -33.00 32.72 -46.66
N THR A 719 -34.10 33.22 -47.21
CA THR A 719 -34.33 33.39 -48.65
C THR A 719 -33.19 34.18 -49.28
N SER A 720 -32.14 33.51 -49.72
CA SER A 720 -31.39 33.93 -50.91
C SER A 720 -32.30 33.58 -52.09
N MET A 721 -32.97 34.60 -52.66
CA MET A 721 -33.90 34.45 -53.78
C MET A 721 -33.27 33.61 -54.91
N PRO A 722 -33.71 32.37 -55.16
CA PRO A 722 -33.37 31.68 -56.39
C PRO A 722 -34.15 32.35 -57.52
N SER A 723 -33.60 32.35 -58.74
CA SER A 723 -34.42 32.74 -59.90
C SER A 723 -35.62 31.79 -60.01
N ALA A 724 -36.79 32.34 -60.37
CA ALA A 724 -38.09 31.64 -60.38
C ALA A 724 -38.16 30.36 -61.24
N GLU A 725 -37.11 30.07 -62.02
CA GLU A 725 -36.95 28.85 -62.82
C GLU A 725 -36.32 27.69 -62.02
N GLN A 726 -35.38 27.95 -61.09
CA GLN A 726 -34.76 26.91 -60.25
C GLN A 726 -35.67 26.49 -59.08
N GLU A 727 -36.49 27.41 -58.59
CA GLU A 727 -37.45 27.13 -57.51
C GLU A 727 -38.57 26.17 -57.96
N LYS A 728 -38.88 26.12 -59.26
CA LYS A 728 -39.84 25.18 -59.84
C LYS A 728 -39.27 23.77 -60.01
N GLU A 729 -38.00 23.60 -60.37
CA GLU A 729 -37.39 22.27 -60.53
C GLU A 729 -37.06 21.57 -59.19
N ALA A 730 -36.69 22.33 -58.16
CA ALA A 730 -36.39 21.77 -56.82
C ALA A 730 -37.65 21.36 -56.05
N LYS A 731 -38.75 22.13 -56.20
CA LYS A 731 -40.04 21.85 -55.56
C LYS A 731 -40.72 20.61 -56.15
N ASP A 732 -40.42 20.26 -57.40
CA ASP A 732 -40.97 19.09 -58.11
C ASP A 732 -40.28 17.75 -57.73
N LYS A 733 -39.16 17.80 -56.98
CA LYS A 733 -38.36 16.61 -56.60
C LYS A 733 -38.24 16.37 -55.09
N GLY A 734 -38.93 17.16 -54.25
CA GLY A 734 -38.90 16.99 -52.80
C GLY A 734 -37.51 17.23 -52.17
N LYS A 735 -36.68 18.11 -52.75
CA LYS A 735 -35.35 18.48 -52.22
C LYS A 735 -35.30 19.99 -51.91
N ARG A 736 -34.78 20.37 -50.75
CA ARG A 736 -34.54 21.77 -50.34
C ARG A 736 -33.03 22.05 -50.26
N VAL A 737 -32.62 23.23 -50.70
CA VAL A 737 -31.22 23.66 -50.66
C VAL A 737 -30.98 24.55 -49.44
N PHE A 738 -29.91 24.28 -48.69
CA PHE A 738 -29.47 25.05 -47.52
C PHE A 738 -28.00 25.42 -47.64
N ASP A 739 -27.56 26.56 -47.09
CA ASP A 739 -26.15 26.94 -47.09
C ASP A 739 -25.40 26.44 -45.84
N CYS A 740 -24.27 25.77 -46.05
CA CYS A 740 -23.40 25.34 -44.97
C CYS A 740 -22.58 26.52 -44.42
N ALA A 741 -22.82 26.97 -43.19
CA ALA A 741 -22.05 28.09 -42.61
C ALA A 741 -20.55 27.79 -42.36
N ILE A 742 -20.11 26.53 -42.45
CA ILE A 742 -18.70 26.14 -42.25
C ILE A 742 -17.89 26.31 -43.54
N CYS A 743 -18.40 25.82 -44.67
CA CYS A 743 -17.69 25.83 -45.94
C CYS A 743 -18.30 26.79 -46.98
N MET A 744 -19.44 27.42 -46.69
CA MET A 744 -20.17 28.34 -47.58
C MET A 744 -20.58 27.72 -48.92
N HIS A 745 -20.84 26.41 -48.94
CA HIS A 745 -21.37 25.71 -50.12
C HIS A 745 -22.79 25.19 -49.85
N GLU A 746 -23.57 25.05 -50.91
CA GLU A 746 -24.94 24.56 -50.90
C GLU A 746 -25.03 23.08 -50.45
N ILE A 747 -26.10 22.76 -49.73
CA ILE A 747 -26.47 21.43 -49.20
C ILE A 747 -27.86 21.08 -49.72
N GLU A 748 -27.98 20.03 -50.53
CA GLU A 748 -29.27 19.47 -50.90
C GLU A 748 -29.79 18.51 -49.83
N VAL A 749 -30.96 18.80 -49.27
CA VAL A 749 -31.62 18.00 -48.23
C VAL A 749 -32.96 17.47 -48.75
N PRO A 750 -33.16 16.14 -48.87
CA PRO A 750 -34.44 15.56 -49.25
C PRO A 750 -35.46 15.73 -48.12
N VAL A 751 -36.64 16.30 -48.43
CA VAL A 751 -37.76 16.51 -47.49
C VAL A 751 -38.98 15.74 -47.98
N LEU A 752 -39.49 14.84 -47.15
CA LEU A 752 -40.68 14.05 -47.46
C LEU A 752 -41.94 14.92 -47.30
N HIS A 753 -42.70 15.06 -48.38
CA HIS A 753 -44.02 15.70 -48.39
C HIS A 753 -45.10 14.61 -48.22
N GLY A 754 -46.12 14.90 -47.42
CA GLY A 754 -47.16 13.93 -47.02
C GLY A 754 -47.80 13.12 -48.15
N ASP A 755 -48.01 11.82 -47.87
CA ASP A 755 -48.82 10.78 -48.54
C ASP A 755 -48.72 10.53 -50.06
N SER A 756 -47.90 11.24 -50.84
CA SER A 756 -47.83 11.02 -52.31
C SER A 756 -46.45 10.71 -52.89
N ALA A 757 -45.42 10.46 -52.07
CA ALA A 757 -44.05 10.20 -52.54
C ALA A 757 -43.51 8.79 -52.25
N ALA A 758 -44.39 7.80 -52.05
CA ALA A 758 -43.97 6.43 -51.74
C ALA A 758 -43.49 5.62 -52.95
N GLU A 759 -43.63 6.12 -54.19
CA GLU A 759 -43.32 5.33 -55.40
C GLU A 759 -41.97 5.64 -56.08
N GLY A 760 -41.18 6.60 -55.59
CA GLY A 760 -39.97 7.07 -56.31
C GLY A 760 -38.60 6.78 -55.67
N LEU A 761 -38.50 6.71 -54.34
CA LEU A 761 -37.21 6.49 -53.66
C LEU A 761 -37.20 5.15 -52.94
N SER A 762 -36.33 4.25 -53.40
CA SER A 762 -36.00 3.05 -52.62
C SER A 762 -35.50 3.47 -51.23
N THR A 763 -35.94 2.76 -50.19
CA THR A 763 -35.52 2.98 -48.79
C THR A 763 -34.00 3.02 -48.64
N GLY A 764 -33.24 2.36 -49.53
CA GLY A 764 -31.78 2.42 -49.59
C GLY A 764 -31.20 3.75 -50.11
N SER A 765 -31.83 4.42 -51.08
CA SER A 765 -31.36 5.71 -51.61
C SER A 765 -31.53 6.84 -50.59
N LEU A 766 -32.65 6.85 -49.86
CA LEU A 766 -32.93 7.80 -48.77
C LEU A 766 -31.91 7.67 -47.63
N VAL A 767 -31.50 6.45 -47.28
CA VAL A 767 -30.50 6.20 -46.23
C VAL A 767 -29.11 6.69 -46.64
N LEU A 768 -28.76 6.66 -47.93
CA LEU A 768 -27.47 7.15 -48.43
C LEU A 768 -27.43 8.67 -48.57
N GLU A 769 -28.49 9.31 -49.07
CA GLU A 769 -28.57 10.77 -49.15
C GLU A 769 -28.66 11.42 -47.75
N ARG A 770 -29.30 10.75 -46.79
CA ARG A 770 -29.38 11.15 -45.37
C ARG A 770 -28.01 11.31 -44.69
N ARG A 771 -26.98 10.59 -45.16
CA ARG A 771 -25.61 10.69 -44.60
C ARG A 771 -24.81 11.88 -45.12
N LYS A 772 -25.35 12.69 -46.04
CA LYS A 772 -24.64 13.84 -46.62
C LYS A 772 -24.74 15.10 -45.76
N TYR A 773 -25.81 15.24 -44.99
CA TYR A 773 -26.06 16.38 -44.10
C TYR A 773 -26.24 15.94 -42.65
N MET A 774 -25.92 16.82 -41.70
CA MET A 774 -26.20 16.65 -40.28
C MET A 774 -27.02 17.82 -39.74
N VAL A 775 -27.96 17.52 -38.85
CA VAL A 775 -28.83 18.50 -38.19
C VAL A 775 -28.51 18.53 -36.71
N THR A 776 -28.13 19.69 -36.18
CA THR A 776 -27.83 19.87 -34.76
C THR A 776 -29.12 19.92 -33.91
N PRO A 777 -29.06 19.70 -32.58
CA PRO A 777 -30.24 19.83 -31.71
C PRO A 777 -30.89 21.21 -31.74
N CYS A 778 -30.09 22.25 -32.02
CA CYS A 778 -30.54 23.61 -32.26
C CYS A 778 -31.11 23.85 -33.67
N ARG A 779 -31.25 22.79 -34.48
CA ARG A 779 -31.86 22.75 -35.81
C ARG A 779 -31.10 23.49 -36.91
N HIS A 780 -29.78 23.63 -36.77
CA HIS A 780 -28.89 24.09 -37.82
C HIS A 780 -28.36 22.92 -38.67
N ILE A 781 -28.23 23.13 -39.99
CA ILE A 781 -27.85 22.09 -40.96
C ILE A 781 -26.44 22.35 -41.51
N PHE A 782 -25.63 21.31 -41.62
CA PHE A 782 -24.26 21.36 -42.14
C PHE A 782 -23.96 20.13 -43.01
N HIS A 783 -22.94 20.21 -43.89
CA HIS A 783 -22.38 18.98 -44.48
C HIS A 783 -21.81 18.09 -43.38
N SER A 784 -21.98 16.78 -43.53
CA SER A 784 -21.52 15.82 -42.51
C SER A 784 -20.01 15.90 -42.29
N SER A 785 -19.21 16.01 -43.36
CA SER A 785 -17.76 16.18 -43.27
C SER A 785 -17.34 17.48 -42.57
N CYS A 786 -18.07 18.57 -42.78
CA CYS A 786 -17.79 19.86 -42.16
C CYS A 786 -18.11 19.84 -40.67
N LEU A 787 -19.27 19.32 -40.27
CA LEU A 787 -19.66 19.27 -38.87
C LEU A 787 -18.84 18.21 -38.10
N GLU A 788 -18.54 17.05 -38.69
CA GLU A 788 -17.61 16.07 -38.12
C GLU A 788 -16.22 16.67 -37.90
N GLY A 789 -15.72 17.43 -38.88
CA GLY A 789 -14.46 18.17 -38.77
C GLY A 789 -14.49 19.18 -37.62
N TRP A 790 -15.56 19.98 -37.53
CA TRP A 790 -15.75 20.97 -36.48
C TRP A 790 -15.86 20.32 -35.08
N MET A 791 -16.64 19.24 -34.95
CA MET A 791 -16.85 18.51 -33.69
C MET A 791 -15.58 17.84 -33.16
N LYS A 792 -14.56 17.61 -34.00
CA LYS A 792 -13.21 17.20 -33.55
C LYS A 792 -12.48 18.32 -32.80
N PHE A 793 -12.79 19.60 -33.03
CA PHE A 793 -12.15 20.72 -32.34
C PHE A 793 -13.04 21.30 -31.24
N ARG A 794 -14.35 21.48 -31.50
CA ARG A 794 -15.30 22.10 -30.57
C ARG A 794 -16.67 21.39 -30.65
N LEU A 795 -17.23 21.01 -29.50
CA LEU A 795 -18.58 20.43 -29.38
C LEU A 795 -19.64 21.52 -29.19
N VAL A 796 -19.61 22.52 -30.06
CA VAL A 796 -20.45 23.71 -30.01
C VAL A 796 -20.91 24.01 -31.42
N CYS A 797 -22.16 24.39 -31.64
CA CYS A 797 -22.68 24.71 -32.95
C CYS A 797 -21.97 25.97 -33.52
N PRO A 798 -21.55 25.96 -34.80
CA PRO A 798 -20.91 27.12 -35.42
C PRO A 798 -21.76 28.39 -35.48
N ILE A 799 -23.10 28.27 -35.46
CA ILE A 799 -24.02 29.39 -35.68
C ILE A 799 -24.45 30.03 -34.36
N ASP A 800 -25.12 29.28 -33.48
CA ASP A 800 -25.69 29.79 -32.23
C ASP A 800 -24.86 29.49 -30.98
N ARG A 801 -23.74 28.78 -31.15
CA ARG A 801 -22.87 28.35 -30.07
C ARG A 801 -23.56 27.48 -29.01
N GLU A 802 -24.64 26.79 -29.36
CA GLU A 802 -25.24 25.77 -28.47
C GLU A 802 -24.37 24.50 -28.41
N GLU A 803 -24.37 23.81 -27.27
CA GLU A 803 -23.58 22.58 -27.10
C GLU A 803 -24.12 21.42 -27.93
N LEU A 804 -23.21 20.75 -28.65
CA LEU A 804 -23.52 19.59 -29.45
C LEU A 804 -23.29 18.30 -28.66
N PRO A 805 -24.24 17.34 -28.69
CA PRO A 805 -24.00 15.96 -28.28
C PRO A 805 -22.73 15.37 -28.95
N PRO A 806 -22.06 14.40 -28.34
CA PRO A 806 -21.03 13.64 -29.05
C PRO A 806 -21.65 12.77 -30.16
N LEU A 807 -20.87 12.54 -31.23
CA LEU A 807 -21.19 11.63 -32.34
C LEU A 807 -21.25 10.16 -31.90
#